data_AF-A0AAQ6A6F9-F1
#
_entry.id   AF-A0AAQ6A6F9-F1
#
_cell.length_a   1.000
_cell.length_b   1.000
_cell.length_c   1.000
_cell.angle_alpha   90.00
_cell.angle_beta   90.00
_cell.angle_gamma   90.00
#
_symmetry.space_group_name_H-M   'P 1'
#
loop_
_entity.id
_entity.type
_entity.pdbx_description
1 polymer ?
#
loop_
_entity_poly.entity_id
_entity_poly.type
_entity_poly.pdbx_seq_one_letter_code
_entity_poly.pdbx_strand_id
1 'polypeptide(L)'
;MQAAAAAALTVLSVFLSLDGLLAHRSEPNQIQQQNDRNAQNEEVEQNKKNQPHIIFILIDDQGFNDIGYHNPTIKTPTLDKLAAEGVKLENYYVQPICTPSRSQLITGRYQIHTGLQHSIIRPSQPSCLPSHMDTLPERLREAGYSTHMVGKWHLGFYRKACLPTRKGFDSFFGSLTGSVDYYSYGSCDGPGLCGYDLHDDEGVAWGQEGKYSTTLFTQRARKIIESHNPADRPLFLLLSLQAVHTPLQPPKSYIYPYRDMANVARRKFAAMVSTVDEAVRNVTYALRKYGYYRNSVIIYSTDNGAQPFTGGSNWPLRGRKGTYWEGGVRGVAFVHSPLLRRRRRVSKDLLHITDWFPTLVGLAGGNISQSPGLDGFDVWPTISEGKESPRQEILHNIDPLHKLPSQTMSWDTSEEESLAKTPKGPAPKKLKKKKKKKKVLKQQPKQKSAFKLKTTKKPRTFAHHAAKSKSKPLPKPKRKPLPKSKPTSKAKTKAHSQRQTLPHYRPNPKISSSGFPSVSGTSRPKSQSQSHSKTKSRRTTTLNQNLSQFGPTLPKSKRQLKLHFKAKSRQTSFRYQNVSQPGTQLPKSQPTASVSLQPVWDTSVQAAIRVGDWKLLTGDPGHGDWVPPQVLPTLPGRWWNLERTSLSFYKTSTHKNIWLFNITGDPYERHDLADQRPDVVQQLLARLAYYNQTAVPVYFPPDDPRANPSHHGGAWVPWVDEGEDEEGKYQGVYKKGKNVKKKRKKKKCRLCKLKSFFLKLNTGMMSNRI
;
A
#
# COMPACT_ATOMS: atom_id res chain seq x y z
N MET A 1 99.97 3.26 -23.25
CA MET A 1 98.92 4.17 -23.75
C MET A 1 97.72 4.01 -22.82
N GLN A 2 97.44 4.95 -21.91
CA GLN A 2 96.87 6.30 -22.09
C GLN A 2 95.38 6.33 -22.43
N ALA A 3 94.60 6.78 -21.44
CA ALA A 3 93.38 7.60 -21.51
C ALA A 3 92.23 7.22 -22.47
N ALA A 4 91.25 6.49 -21.93
CA ALA A 4 89.84 6.51 -22.34
C ALA A 4 88.95 6.18 -21.12
N ALA A 5 89.02 6.91 -20.01
CA ALA A 5 88.52 8.28 -19.79
C ALA A 5 87.01 8.35 -19.46
N ALA A 6 86.71 8.31 -18.15
CA ALA A 6 85.60 9.01 -17.48
C ALA A 6 84.13 8.78 -17.93
N ALA A 7 83.58 7.57 -17.69
CA ALA A 7 82.12 7.39 -17.52
C ALA A 7 81.68 6.20 -16.62
N ALA A 8 82.60 5.41 -16.04
CA ALA A 8 82.29 4.05 -15.56
C ALA A 8 82.68 3.74 -14.10
N LEU A 9 83.01 4.73 -13.27
CA LEU A 9 83.56 4.53 -11.91
C LEU A 9 82.78 5.16 -10.76
N THR A 10 81.54 5.59 -11.00
CA THR A 10 80.58 6.08 -9.98
C THR A 10 79.41 5.12 -9.73
N VAL A 11 79.55 3.85 -10.13
CA VAL A 11 78.51 2.81 -9.99
C VAL A 11 78.88 1.74 -8.96
N LEU A 12 80.17 1.50 -8.68
CA LEU A 12 80.61 0.38 -7.82
C LEU A 12 80.75 0.71 -6.32
N SER A 13 80.57 1.96 -5.90
CA SER A 13 80.58 2.37 -4.49
C SER A 13 79.18 2.44 -3.85
N VAL A 14 78.10 2.28 -4.64
CA VAL A 14 76.71 2.30 -4.14
C VAL A 14 76.21 0.88 -3.84
N PHE A 15 76.74 -0.14 -4.51
CA PHE A 15 76.32 -1.55 -4.38
C PHE A 15 77.02 -2.34 -3.26
N LEU A 16 77.88 -1.70 -2.45
CA LEU A 16 78.49 -2.31 -1.24
C LEU A 16 78.20 -1.48 0.02
N SER A 17 77.03 -0.83 0.07
CA SER A 17 76.56 -0.07 1.23
C SER A 17 75.06 -0.22 1.49
N LEU A 18 74.40 -1.21 0.88
CA LEU A 18 72.96 -1.47 1.07
C LEU A 18 72.60 -2.91 1.50
N ASP A 19 73.52 -3.88 1.38
CA ASP A 19 73.34 -5.22 1.96
C ASP A 19 73.38 -5.23 3.51
N GLY A 20 73.84 -4.14 4.13
CA GLY A 20 73.76 -3.91 5.58
C GLY A 20 72.42 -3.37 6.08
N LEU A 21 71.46 -3.04 5.20
CA LEU A 21 70.18 -2.39 5.55
C LEU A 21 68.93 -3.19 5.15
N LEU A 22 69.08 -4.44 4.73
CA LEU A 22 67.99 -5.34 4.34
C LEU A 22 67.58 -6.35 5.43
N ALA A 23 68.12 -6.24 6.64
CA ALA A 23 67.92 -7.20 7.74
C ALA A 23 67.05 -6.70 8.92
N HIS A 24 66.27 -5.62 8.75
CA HIS A 24 65.25 -5.26 9.75
C HIS A 24 63.93 -4.75 9.13
N ARG A 25 63.43 -5.50 8.15
CA ARG A 25 62.02 -5.40 7.75
C ARG A 25 61.17 -5.98 8.87
N SER A 26 60.73 -5.14 9.80
CA SER A 26 59.83 -5.54 10.89
C SER A 26 58.63 -6.29 10.30
N GLU A 27 58.40 -7.53 10.74
CA GLU A 27 57.16 -8.22 10.43
C GLU A 27 55.98 -7.30 10.81
N PRO A 28 54.86 -7.30 10.05
CA PRO A 28 53.68 -6.57 10.44
C PRO A 28 53.16 -7.17 11.73
N ASN A 29 53.52 -6.53 12.86
CA ASN A 29 53.47 -7.09 14.21
C ASN A 29 52.16 -7.85 14.42
N GLN A 30 52.22 -9.13 14.75
CA GLN A 30 51.04 -9.99 14.82
C GLN A 30 50.01 -9.43 15.82
N ILE A 31 50.49 -8.77 16.88
CA ILE A 31 49.68 -8.03 17.86
C ILE A 31 48.93 -6.87 17.19
N GLN A 32 49.58 -6.14 16.28
CA GLN A 32 48.94 -5.05 15.51
C GLN A 32 47.84 -5.61 14.60
N GLN A 33 48.14 -6.60 13.76
CA GLN A 33 47.10 -7.20 12.88
C GLN A 33 45.95 -7.83 13.67
N GLN A 34 46.23 -8.42 14.84
CA GLN A 34 45.21 -9.03 15.68
C GLN A 34 44.39 -7.96 16.42
N ASN A 35 45.00 -6.85 16.83
CA ASN A 35 44.28 -5.69 17.36
C ASN A 35 43.44 -5.01 16.28
N ASP A 36 43.94 -4.86 15.05
CA ASP A 36 43.19 -4.27 13.93
C ASP A 36 41.98 -5.15 13.57
N ARG A 37 42.13 -6.49 13.55
CA ARG A 37 41.01 -7.44 13.37
C ARG A 37 40.05 -7.43 14.55
N ASN A 38 40.54 -7.34 15.79
CA ASN A 38 39.69 -7.24 16.98
C ASN A 38 38.89 -5.93 16.99
N ALA A 39 39.51 -4.81 16.65
CA ALA A 39 38.84 -3.52 16.51
C ALA A 39 37.79 -3.54 15.38
N GLN A 40 38.08 -4.16 14.23
CA GLN A 40 37.10 -4.37 13.16
C GLN A 40 35.94 -5.27 13.61
N ASN A 41 36.21 -6.35 14.34
CA ASN A 41 35.18 -7.24 14.89
C ASN A 41 34.32 -6.50 15.94
N GLU A 42 34.93 -5.72 16.82
CA GLU A 42 34.23 -4.88 17.80
C GLU A 42 33.40 -3.80 17.11
N GLU A 43 33.90 -3.13 16.08
CA GLU A 43 33.18 -2.12 15.30
C GLU A 43 32.01 -2.75 14.51
N VAL A 44 32.16 -3.97 13.98
CA VAL A 44 31.08 -4.72 13.34
C VAL A 44 30.01 -5.14 14.36
N GLU A 45 30.38 -5.65 15.53
CA GLU A 45 29.42 -5.99 16.60
C GLU A 45 28.75 -4.76 17.23
N GLN A 46 29.47 -3.63 17.32
CA GLN A 46 28.90 -2.35 17.72
C GLN A 46 27.90 -1.83 16.68
N ASN A 47 28.19 -2.00 15.38
CA ASN A 47 27.26 -1.65 14.30
C ASN A 47 26.02 -2.54 14.29
N LYS A 48 26.14 -3.86 14.49
CA LYS A 48 24.98 -4.76 14.67
C LYS A 48 24.07 -4.30 15.81
N LYS A 49 24.64 -3.95 16.97
CA LYS A 49 23.89 -3.40 18.13
C LYS A 49 23.20 -2.06 17.85
N ASN A 50 23.61 -1.33 16.80
CA ASN A 50 23.02 -0.07 16.36
C ASN A 50 22.02 -0.21 15.19
N GLN A 51 21.84 -1.40 14.61
CA GLN A 51 20.85 -1.64 13.54
C GLN A 51 19.43 -1.34 14.06
N PRO A 52 18.62 -0.53 13.35
CA PRO A 52 17.28 -0.16 13.81
C PRO A 52 16.25 -1.26 13.54
N HIS A 53 15.28 -1.43 14.44
CA HIS A 53 14.06 -2.19 14.13
C HIS A 53 13.22 -1.42 13.08
N ILE A 54 12.84 -2.06 11.98
CA ILE A 54 12.11 -1.48 10.86
C ILE A 54 10.65 -1.97 10.91
N ILE A 55 9.72 -1.04 11.10
CA ILE A 55 8.28 -1.31 11.16
C ILE A 55 7.60 -0.59 9.99
N PHE A 56 7.34 -1.32 8.92
CA PHE A 56 6.68 -0.77 7.72
C PHE A 56 5.18 -1.06 7.79
N ILE A 57 4.36 -0.01 7.76
CA ILE A 57 2.90 -0.09 7.84
C ILE A 57 2.32 0.33 6.49
N LEU A 58 1.82 -0.64 5.73
CA LEU A 58 1.24 -0.44 4.39
C LEU A 58 -0.29 -0.57 4.48
N ILE A 59 -1.01 0.42 3.95
CA ILE A 59 -2.47 0.56 4.06
C ILE A 59 -3.12 0.53 2.67
N ASP A 60 -4.18 -0.25 2.53
CA ASP A 60 -4.92 -0.50 1.28
C ASP A 60 -5.92 0.65 1.00
N ASP A 61 -5.93 1.22 -0.21
CA ASP A 61 -6.94 2.20 -0.69
C ASP A 61 -7.15 3.49 0.14
N GLN A 62 -6.21 3.89 1.01
CA GLN A 62 -6.31 5.13 1.78
C GLN A 62 -5.96 6.34 0.92
N GLY A 63 -6.92 7.22 0.70
CA GLY A 63 -6.74 8.40 -0.15
C GLY A 63 -6.03 9.56 0.53
N PHE A 64 -5.54 10.49 -0.29
CA PHE A 64 -4.82 11.68 0.17
C PHE A 64 -5.59 12.50 1.22
N ASN A 65 -6.93 12.48 1.17
CA ASN A 65 -7.84 13.22 2.04
C ASN A 65 -8.45 12.35 3.16
N ASP A 66 -7.83 11.22 3.47
CA ASP A 66 -8.33 10.18 4.38
C ASP A 66 -7.46 10.02 5.63
N ILE A 67 -6.80 11.10 6.04
CA ILE A 67 -6.02 11.20 7.27
C ILE A 67 -6.31 12.55 7.95
N GLY A 68 -6.37 12.57 9.27
CA GLY A 68 -6.89 13.68 10.08
C GLY A 68 -6.14 15.00 9.86
N TYR A 69 -4.83 14.94 9.62
CA TYR A 69 -4.02 16.12 9.31
C TYR A 69 -4.23 16.72 7.91
N HIS A 70 -4.96 16.04 7.01
CA HIS A 70 -5.51 16.63 5.79
C HIS A 70 -7.01 16.89 5.91
N ASN A 71 -7.72 16.06 6.68
CA ASN A 71 -9.16 16.09 6.80
C ASN A 71 -9.61 15.82 8.25
N PRO A 72 -9.82 16.85 9.08
CA PRO A 72 -10.16 16.67 10.49
C PRO A 72 -11.55 16.08 10.72
N THR A 73 -12.34 15.78 9.67
CA THR A 73 -13.54 14.94 9.81
C THR A 73 -13.18 13.47 10.06
N ILE A 74 -12.05 13.00 9.54
CA ILE A 74 -11.48 11.67 9.76
C ILE A 74 -10.68 11.66 11.06
N LYS A 75 -10.80 10.60 11.86
CA LYS A 75 -10.27 10.53 13.23
C LYS A 75 -9.08 9.57 13.31
N THR A 76 -7.89 10.13 13.16
CA THR A 76 -6.59 9.42 13.21
C THR A 76 -5.61 10.07 14.20
N PRO A 77 -5.99 10.27 15.48
CA PRO A 77 -5.18 11.01 16.45
C PRO A 77 -3.80 10.39 16.71
N THR A 78 -3.63 9.09 16.49
CA THR A 78 -2.33 8.41 16.61
C THR A 78 -1.47 8.68 15.38
N LEU A 79 -2.02 8.53 14.17
CA LEU A 79 -1.29 8.81 12.94
C LEU A 79 -0.92 10.29 12.84
N ASP A 80 -1.85 11.18 13.15
CA ASP A 80 -1.65 12.63 13.15
C ASP A 80 -0.51 13.02 14.10
N LYS A 81 -0.46 12.40 15.28
CA LYS A 81 0.63 12.59 16.25
C LYS A 81 1.96 12.05 15.75
N LEU A 82 1.99 10.82 15.23
CA LEU A 82 3.23 10.21 14.72
C LEU A 82 3.82 11.02 13.55
N ALA A 83 2.96 11.45 12.63
CA ALA A 83 3.31 12.32 11.51
C ALA A 83 3.81 13.70 11.97
N ALA A 84 3.16 14.32 12.96
CA ALA A 84 3.57 15.59 13.54
C ALA A 84 4.88 15.51 14.37
N GLU A 85 5.16 14.36 14.99
CA GLU A 85 6.42 14.09 15.70
C GLU A 85 7.52 13.51 14.78
N GLY A 86 7.25 13.33 13.49
CA GLY A 86 8.12 12.70 12.50
C GLY A 86 8.42 13.60 11.30
N VAL A 87 8.35 13.02 10.11
CA VAL A 87 8.49 13.69 8.81
C VAL A 87 7.30 13.29 7.93
N LYS A 88 6.48 14.25 7.50
CA LYS A 88 5.43 14.02 6.50
C LYS A 88 6.01 14.04 5.10
N LEU A 89 5.52 13.19 4.19
CA LEU A 89 6.02 13.08 2.82
C LEU A 89 4.95 13.55 1.82
N GLU A 90 4.91 14.86 1.53
CA GLU A 90 3.84 15.47 0.72
C GLU A 90 4.10 15.42 -0.80
N ASN A 91 5.27 14.93 -1.21
CA ASN A 91 5.69 14.75 -2.60
C ASN A 91 6.15 13.29 -2.85
N TYR A 92 5.46 12.36 -2.19
CA TYR A 92 5.70 10.92 -2.24
C TYR A 92 4.72 10.21 -3.16
N TYR A 93 5.24 9.23 -3.90
CA TYR A 93 4.49 8.55 -4.95
C TYR A 93 4.52 7.03 -4.82
N VAL A 94 3.40 6.45 -5.23
CA VAL A 94 3.08 5.02 -5.29
C VAL A 94 2.48 4.73 -6.66
N GLN A 95 2.23 3.46 -6.97
CA GLN A 95 1.51 3.05 -8.17
C GLN A 95 -0.01 3.14 -7.94
N PRO A 96 -0.83 3.24 -9.01
CA PRO A 96 -2.25 3.53 -8.87
C PRO A 96 -3.10 2.33 -8.46
N ILE A 97 -2.49 1.15 -8.28
CA ILE A 97 -3.13 -0.12 -7.92
C ILE A 97 -2.19 -1.01 -7.08
N CYS A 98 -2.79 -1.90 -6.29
CA CYS A 98 -2.14 -2.66 -5.23
C CYS A 98 -0.92 -3.51 -5.65
N THR A 99 -1.09 -4.48 -6.57
CA THR A 99 -0.03 -5.45 -6.92
C THR A 99 1.23 -4.76 -7.44
N PRO A 100 1.15 -3.80 -8.38
CA PRO A 100 2.34 -3.11 -8.82
C PRO A 100 3.04 -2.36 -7.67
N SER A 101 2.34 -1.54 -6.88
CA SER A 101 2.94 -0.86 -5.70
C SER A 101 3.65 -1.82 -4.75
N ARG A 102 3.03 -2.96 -4.46
CA ARG A 102 3.60 -3.99 -3.58
C ARG A 102 4.84 -4.63 -4.20
N SER A 103 4.86 -4.86 -5.53
CA SER A 103 6.02 -5.40 -6.23
C SER A 103 7.20 -4.42 -6.21
N GLN A 104 6.91 -3.12 -6.36
CA GLN A 104 7.91 -2.06 -6.36
C GLN A 104 8.47 -1.78 -4.96
N LEU A 105 7.65 -1.90 -3.91
CA LEU A 105 8.10 -1.89 -2.51
C LEU A 105 9.04 -3.06 -2.21
N ILE A 106 8.68 -4.26 -2.65
CA ILE A 106 9.40 -5.51 -2.33
C ILE A 106 10.68 -5.68 -3.16
N THR A 107 10.78 -5.11 -4.37
CA THR A 107 11.97 -5.27 -5.25
C THR A 107 12.78 -4.00 -5.48
N GLY A 108 12.27 -2.81 -5.15
CA GLY A 108 12.94 -1.54 -5.46
C GLY A 108 13.02 -1.19 -6.95
N ARG A 109 12.28 -1.90 -7.82
CA ARG A 109 12.28 -1.78 -9.28
C ARG A 109 10.94 -1.31 -9.81
N TYR A 110 10.93 -0.68 -10.98
CA TYR A 110 9.71 -0.37 -11.70
C TYR A 110 9.02 -1.63 -12.23
N GLN A 111 7.69 -1.61 -12.28
CA GLN A 111 6.88 -2.70 -12.85
C GLN A 111 7.16 -2.97 -14.34
N ILE A 112 7.83 -2.04 -15.04
CA ILE A 112 8.34 -2.26 -16.39
C ILE A 112 9.46 -3.29 -16.46
N HIS A 113 10.14 -3.60 -15.35
CA HIS A 113 11.14 -4.68 -15.27
C HIS A 113 10.57 -5.98 -14.68
N THR A 114 9.53 -5.90 -13.86
CA THR A 114 8.92 -7.09 -13.22
C THR A 114 7.90 -7.81 -14.12
N GLY A 115 7.48 -7.21 -15.24
CA GLY A 115 6.43 -7.74 -16.12
C GLY A 115 5.00 -7.50 -15.60
N LEU A 116 4.85 -6.77 -14.49
CA LEU A 116 3.58 -6.49 -13.81
C LEU A 116 3.02 -5.11 -14.20
N GLN A 117 3.23 -4.66 -15.45
CA GLN A 117 2.75 -3.35 -15.92
C GLN A 117 1.22 -3.24 -15.97
N HIS A 118 0.54 -4.34 -16.30
CA HIS A 118 -0.89 -4.36 -16.57
C HIS A 118 -1.70 -4.95 -15.41
N SER A 119 -2.61 -4.14 -14.86
CA SER A 119 -3.60 -4.56 -13.86
C SER A 119 -2.97 -5.17 -12.58
N ILE A 120 -3.71 -6.04 -11.90
CA ILE A 120 -3.30 -6.80 -10.72
C ILE A 120 -3.25 -8.30 -11.02
N ILE A 121 -2.56 -9.08 -10.18
CA ILE A 121 -2.63 -10.55 -10.22
C ILE A 121 -3.96 -10.98 -9.60
N ARG A 122 -4.87 -11.54 -10.40
CA ARG A 122 -6.09 -12.18 -9.90
C ARG A 122 -5.78 -13.50 -9.18
N PRO A 123 -6.62 -13.92 -8.21
CA PRO A 123 -6.49 -15.21 -7.52
C PRO A 123 -6.28 -16.43 -8.44
N SER A 124 -6.92 -16.46 -9.60
CA SER A 124 -6.83 -17.59 -10.54
C SER A 124 -5.73 -17.48 -11.60
N GLN A 125 -4.96 -16.39 -11.66
CA GLN A 125 -3.88 -16.25 -12.65
C GLN A 125 -2.58 -16.96 -12.21
N PRO A 126 -1.93 -17.76 -13.07
CA PRO A 126 -0.62 -18.37 -12.81
C PRO A 126 0.50 -17.32 -12.98
N SER A 127 0.51 -16.32 -12.10
CA SER A 127 1.45 -15.21 -12.07
C SER A 127 1.84 -14.87 -10.63
N CYS A 128 3.10 -14.46 -10.44
CA CYS A 128 3.60 -13.95 -9.17
C CYS A 128 4.85 -13.08 -9.38
N LEU A 129 5.39 -12.52 -8.30
CA LEU A 129 6.65 -11.78 -8.33
C LEU A 129 7.79 -12.67 -8.87
N PRO A 130 8.52 -12.26 -9.94
CA PRO A 130 9.50 -13.12 -10.60
C PRO A 130 10.49 -13.79 -9.66
N SER A 131 10.87 -15.02 -9.99
CA SER A 131 11.77 -15.89 -9.20
C SER A 131 13.18 -15.29 -9.06
N HIS A 132 13.73 -14.76 -10.15
CA HIS A 132 15.09 -14.23 -10.29
C HIS A 132 15.33 -12.83 -9.69
N MET A 133 14.39 -12.29 -8.92
CA MET A 133 14.48 -10.93 -8.37
C MET A 133 14.64 -10.93 -6.86
N ASP A 134 15.74 -10.34 -6.38
CA ASP A 134 15.96 -10.01 -4.98
C ASP A 134 14.75 -9.31 -4.37
N THR A 135 14.39 -9.72 -3.15
CA THR A 135 13.41 -9.03 -2.34
C THR A 135 14.03 -8.33 -1.13
N LEU A 136 13.43 -7.22 -0.73
CA LEU A 136 13.77 -6.46 0.47
C LEU A 136 13.91 -7.35 1.72
N PRO A 137 12.94 -8.23 2.07
CA PRO A 137 13.10 -9.15 3.19
C PRO A 137 14.26 -10.15 3.02
N GLU A 138 14.63 -10.59 1.80
CA GLU A 138 15.83 -11.43 1.62
C GLU A 138 17.10 -10.65 1.98
N ARG A 139 17.27 -9.43 1.43
CA ARG A 139 18.43 -8.58 1.73
C ARG A 139 18.49 -8.12 3.19
N LEU A 140 17.34 -7.92 3.84
CA LEU A 140 17.29 -7.65 5.29
C LEU A 140 17.66 -8.88 6.12
N ARG A 141 17.21 -10.08 5.74
CA ARG A 141 17.56 -11.33 6.43
C ARG A 141 19.05 -11.65 6.28
N GLU A 142 19.63 -11.40 5.10
CA GLU A 142 21.09 -11.45 4.88
C GLU A 142 21.85 -10.44 5.76
N ALA A 143 21.29 -9.25 5.98
CA ALA A 143 21.78 -8.26 6.95
C ALA A 143 21.46 -8.61 8.42
N GLY A 144 20.97 -9.82 8.71
CA GLY A 144 20.75 -10.35 10.06
C GLY A 144 19.36 -10.12 10.66
N TYR A 145 18.39 -9.55 9.92
CA TYR A 145 17.06 -9.22 10.48
C TYR A 145 16.17 -10.44 10.67
N SER A 146 15.35 -10.40 11.74
CA SER A 146 14.15 -11.21 11.93
C SER A 146 13.02 -10.67 11.05
N THR A 147 12.66 -11.36 9.97
CA THR A 147 11.75 -10.82 8.94
C THR A 147 10.33 -11.38 9.07
N HIS A 148 9.33 -10.52 9.26
CA HIS A 148 7.94 -10.96 9.44
C HIS A 148 6.97 -10.14 8.59
N MET A 149 6.00 -10.81 7.98
CA MET A 149 4.89 -10.16 7.28
C MET A 149 3.56 -10.50 7.92
N VAL A 150 2.70 -9.49 8.10
CA VAL A 150 1.33 -9.68 8.58
C VAL A 150 0.34 -8.93 7.70
N GLY A 151 -0.63 -9.64 7.13
CA GLY A 151 -1.72 -9.11 6.31
C GLY A 151 -1.60 -9.44 4.81
N LYS A 152 -2.02 -8.52 3.93
CA LYS A 152 -2.22 -8.75 2.49
C LYS A 152 -0.90 -8.86 1.72
N TRP A 153 -0.66 -10.00 1.07
CA TRP A 153 0.46 -10.23 0.14
C TRP A 153 0.17 -9.66 -1.24
N HIS A 154 -0.71 -10.30 -2.02
CA HIS A 154 -1.17 -9.86 -3.34
C HIS A 154 -0.06 -9.72 -4.42
N LEU A 155 1.01 -10.51 -4.29
CA LEU A 155 2.08 -10.67 -5.29
C LEU A 155 2.10 -12.07 -5.93
N GLY A 156 0.93 -12.73 -5.94
CA GLY A 156 0.73 -14.07 -6.51
C GLY A 156 1.14 -15.21 -5.57
N PHE A 157 0.58 -16.39 -5.82
CA PHE A 157 0.74 -17.57 -4.94
C PHE A 157 0.62 -18.92 -5.66
N TYR A 158 0.59 -18.95 -7.00
CA TYR A 158 0.25 -20.17 -7.76
C TYR A 158 1.23 -21.34 -7.59
N ARG A 159 2.51 -21.04 -7.31
CA ARG A 159 3.57 -21.97 -6.84
C ARG A 159 3.95 -21.63 -5.41
N LYS A 160 4.48 -22.60 -4.65
CA LYS A 160 5.04 -22.35 -3.30
C LYS A 160 6.15 -21.29 -3.30
N ALA A 161 7.02 -21.29 -4.32
CA ALA A 161 8.05 -20.25 -4.55
C ALA A 161 7.51 -18.80 -4.66
N CYS A 162 6.21 -18.60 -4.80
CA CYS A 162 5.56 -17.29 -4.81
C CYS A 162 5.09 -16.81 -3.43
N LEU A 163 5.11 -17.68 -2.40
CA LEU A 163 4.63 -17.36 -1.05
C LEU A 163 5.61 -16.42 -0.31
N PRO A 164 5.14 -15.60 0.66
CA PRO A 164 6.00 -14.70 1.43
C PRO A 164 7.17 -15.41 2.14
N THR A 165 6.94 -16.64 2.62
CA THR A 165 7.94 -17.54 3.24
C THR A 165 9.08 -17.91 2.30
N ARG A 166 8.81 -17.96 0.98
CA ARG A 166 9.78 -18.20 -0.09
C ARG A 166 10.27 -16.91 -0.77
N LYS A 167 9.88 -15.76 -0.22
CA LYS A 167 10.29 -14.40 -0.59
C LYS A 167 10.76 -13.64 0.65
N GLY A 168 11.73 -14.23 1.35
CA GLY A 168 12.50 -13.60 2.43
C GLY A 168 11.90 -13.53 3.83
N PHE A 169 10.61 -13.76 4.04
CA PHE A 169 10.00 -13.64 5.37
C PHE A 169 10.16 -14.93 6.20
N ASP A 170 10.75 -14.82 7.39
CA ASP A 170 10.84 -15.92 8.38
C ASP A 170 9.46 -16.38 8.89
N SER A 171 8.46 -15.49 8.87
CA SER A 171 7.06 -15.89 9.10
C SER A 171 6.04 -15.01 8.38
N PHE A 172 4.92 -15.59 7.98
CA PHE A 172 3.76 -14.91 7.41
C PHE A 172 2.48 -15.16 8.23
N PHE A 173 1.58 -14.17 8.26
CA PHE A 173 0.20 -14.39 8.66
C PHE A 173 -0.73 -13.42 7.95
N GLY A 174 -1.61 -13.90 7.07
CA GLY A 174 -2.47 -13.02 6.31
C GLY A 174 -3.08 -13.63 5.05
N SER A 175 -3.42 -12.77 4.09
CA SER A 175 -4.17 -13.12 2.88
C SER A 175 -3.28 -13.05 1.64
N LEU A 176 -3.33 -14.07 0.79
CA LEU A 176 -2.56 -14.17 -0.44
C LEU A 176 -3.19 -13.37 -1.59
N THR A 177 -4.52 -13.25 -1.63
CA THR A 177 -5.28 -12.56 -2.68
C THR A 177 -5.39 -11.04 -2.47
N GLY A 178 -6.05 -10.36 -3.42
CA GLY A 178 -6.21 -8.91 -3.45
C GLY A 178 -7.20 -8.32 -2.45
N SER A 179 -8.16 -9.10 -1.95
CA SER A 179 -9.15 -8.63 -0.96
C SER A 179 -9.98 -9.79 -0.42
N VAL A 180 -10.29 -9.76 0.88
CA VAL A 180 -11.08 -10.80 1.57
C VAL A 180 -12.26 -10.17 2.34
N ASP A 181 -13.25 -10.96 2.73
CA ASP A 181 -14.20 -10.55 3.77
C ASP A 181 -13.47 -10.33 5.11
N TYR A 182 -13.74 -9.22 5.80
CA TYR A 182 -13.01 -8.83 7.01
C TYR A 182 -13.29 -9.72 8.23
N TYR A 183 -14.25 -10.65 8.14
CA TYR A 183 -14.67 -11.53 9.22
C TYR A 183 -14.68 -13.02 8.85
N SER A 184 -14.95 -13.38 7.60
CA SER A 184 -14.92 -14.78 7.13
C SER A 184 -13.70 -15.12 6.27
N TYR A 185 -12.88 -14.12 5.89
CA TYR A 185 -11.72 -14.26 5.00
C TYR A 185 -12.04 -14.89 3.64
N GLY A 186 -13.31 -14.91 3.23
CA GLY A 186 -13.71 -15.36 1.90
C GLY A 186 -13.24 -14.38 0.83
N SER A 187 -12.56 -14.89 -0.19
CA SER A 187 -12.15 -14.17 -1.40
C SER A 187 -12.81 -14.81 -2.62
N CYS A 188 -13.26 -13.99 -3.59
CA CYS A 188 -13.97 -14.44 -4.77
C CYS A 188 -13.41 -13.77 -6.04
N ASP A 189 -13.09 -14.59 -7.04
CA ASP A 189 -12.60 -14.18 -8.35
C ASP A 189 -13.71 -14.29 -9.40
N GLY A 190 -14.87 -13.68 -9.08
CA GLY A 190 -16.10 -13.76 -9.87
C GLY A 190 -17.15 -14.74 -9.31
N PRO A 191 -18.29 -14.92 -10.02
CA PRO A 191 -19.41 -15.73 -9.54
C PRO A 191 -19.06 -17.22 -9.44
N GLY A 192 -19.25 -17.82 -8.26
CA GLY A 192 -19.01 -19.25 -8.03
C GLY A 192 -17.54 -19.63 -7.80
N LEU A 193 -16.59 -18.75 -8.12
CA LEU A 193 -15.16 -18.96 -7.91
C LEU A 193 -14.71 -18.28 -6.61
N CYS A 194 -15.07 -18.89 -5.48
CA CYS A 194 -14.84 -18.36 -4.13
C CYS A 194 -14.12 -19.38 -3.23
N GLY A 195 -13.28 -18.89 -2.32
CA GLY A 195 -12.56 -19.70 -1.33
C GLY A 195 -12.08 -18.89 -0.14
N TYR A 196 -11.64 -19.58 0.90
CA TYR A 196 -11.03 -19.00 2.09
C TYR A 196 -9.59 -18.54 1.81
N ASP A 197 -9.21 -17.36 2.31
CA ASP A 197 -7.88 -16.76 2.14
C ASP A 197 -7.39 -16.13 3.45
N LEU A 198 -6.94 -16.99 4.36
CA LEU A 198 -6.14 -16.60 5.53
C LEU A 198 -5.16 -17.72 5.85
N HIS A 199 -3.91 -17.37 6.07
CA HIS A 199 -2.78 -18.29 6.22
C HIS A 199 -1.96 -17.97 7.46
N ASP A 200 -1.32 -19.00 8.03
CA ASP A 200 -0.24 -18.91 9.02
C ASP A 200 0.93 -19.69 8.41
N ASP A 201 1.99 -18.96 8.08
CA ASP A 201 3.08 -19.38 7.19
C ASP A 201 2.57 -19.97 5.87
N GLU A 202 2.78 -21.25 5.59
CA GLU A 202 2.31 -21.91 4.34
C GLU A 202 0.99 -22.67 4.52
N GLY A 203 0.47 -22.75 5.75
CA GLY A 203 -0.78 -23.44 6.08
C GLY A 203 -2.00 -22.52 6.03
N VAL A 204 -3.19 -23.09 5.80
CA VAL A 204 -4.46 -22.35 5.88
C VAL A 204 -4.88 -22.20 7.34
N ALA A 205 -5.08 -20.96 7.78
CA ALA A 205 -5.33 -20.60 9.17
C ALA A 205 -6.83 -20.63 9.52
N TRP A 206 -7.45 -21.81 9.47
CA TRP A 206 -8.85 -22.02 9.85
C TRP A 206 -9.16 -21.61 11.30
N GLY A 207 -10.44 -21.38 11.62
CA GLY A 207 -10.88 -21.11 13.01
C GLY A 207 -10.69 -19.65 13.44
N GLN A 208 -10.51 -18.73 12.49
CA GLN A 208 -10.35 -17.30 12.75
C GLN A 208 -11.62 -16.49 12.50
N GLU A 209 -12.71 -17.15 12.12
CA GLU A 209 -13.94 -16.54 11.63
C GLU A 209 -14.62 -15.69 12.73
N GLY A 210 -15.26 -14.60 12.31
CA GLY A 210 -15.90 -13.63 13.22
C GLY A 210 -14.92 -12.69 13.95
N LYS A 211 -13.60 -12.95 13.89
CA LYS A 211 -12.57 -11.98 14.29
C LYS A 211 -12.42 -10.95 13.15
N TYR A 212 -12.21 -9.67 13.49
CA TYR A 212 -12.04 -8.62 12.48
C TYR A 212 -10.58 -8.58 12.00
N SER A 213 -10.33 -8.68 10.68
CA SER A 213 -8.99 -8.89 10.12
C SER A 213 -7.95 -7.88 10.61
N THR A 214 -8.29 -6.59 10.66
CA THR A 214 -7.40 -5.53 11.20
C THR A 214 -7.01 -5.76 12.66
N THR A 215 -7.96 -6.21 13.49
CA THR A 215 -7.71 -6.53 14.89
C THR A 215 -6.84 -7.79 15.03
N LEU A 216 -7.08 -8.80 14.21
CA LEU A 216 -6.33 -10.06 14.21
C LEU A 216 -4.87 -9.85 13.74
N PHE A 217 -4.67 -9.10 12.66
CA PHE A 217 -3.34 -8.69 12.17
C PHE A 217 -2.60 -7.85 13.24
N THR A 218 -3.29 -6.92 13.90
CA THR A 218 -2.73 -6.17 15.03
C THR A 218 -2.31 -7.08 16.18
N GLN A 219 -3.05 -8.15 16.47
CA GLN A 219 -2.72 -9.12 17.51
C GLN A 219 -1.49 -9.98 17.13
N ARG A 220 -1.40 -10.50 15.89
CA ARG A 220 -0.22 -11.26 15.43
C ARG A 220 1.04 -10.37 15.40
N ALA A 221 0.93 -9.14 14.89
CA ALA A 221 2.01 -8.14 14.92
C ALA A 221 2.49 -7.84 16.35
N ARG A 222 1.56 -7.66 17.29
CA ARG A 222 1.90 -7.50 18.72
C ARG A 222 2.54 -8.74 19.33
N LYS A 223 2.10 -9.95 18.96
CA LYS A 223 2.70 -11.21 19.44
C LYS A 223 4.14 -11.35 18.96
N ILE A 224 4.41 -11.05 17.68
CA ILE A 224 5.77 -11.03 17.11
C ILE A 224 6.68 -10.09 17.91
N ILE A 225 6.22 -8.86 18.17
CA ILE A 225 6.94 -7.88 19.01
C ILE A 225 7.15 -8.40 20.44
N GLU A 226 6.15 -9.04 21.05
CA GLU A 226 6.24 -9.61 22.42
C GLU A 226 7.18 -10.82 22.51
N SER A 227 7.34 -11.61 21.45
CA SER A 227 8.21 -12.80 21.42
C SER A 227 9.61 -12.58 20.85
N HIS A 228 9.89 -11.42 20.26
CA HIS A 228 11.16 -11.11 19.62
C HIS A 228 12.22 -10.69 20.66
N ASN A 229 13.42 -11.27 20.59
CA ASN A 229 14.54 -10.86 21.43
C ASN A 229 15.43 -9.85 20.68
N PRO A 230 15.47 -8.57 21.10
CA PRO A 230 16.27 -7.54 20.43
C PRO A 230 17.78 -7.69 20.65
N ALA A 231 18.22 -8.58 21.55
CA ALA A 231 19.63 -8.86 21.77
C ALA A 231 20.23 -9.83 20.73
N ASP A 232 19.40 -10.64 20.07
CA ASP A 232 19.86 -11.67 19.13
C ASP A 232 19.92 -11.16 17.68
N ARG A 233 18.93 -10.35 17.29
CA ARG A 233 18.78 -9.81 15.93
C ARG A 233 17.82 -8.61 15.89
N PRO A 234 17.98 -7.64 14.97
CA PRO A 234 16.99 -6.60 14.74
C PRO A 234 15.69 -7.16 14.11
N LEU A 235 14.63 -6.34 14.09
CA LEU A 235 13.29 -6.74 13.62
C LEU A 235 12.93 -6.03 12.32
N PHE A 236 12.46 -6.76 11.32
CA PHE A 236 11.68 -6.21 10.21
C PHE A 236 10.24 -6.73 10.28
N LEU A 237 9.28 -5.82 10.36
CA LEU A 237 7.86 -6.14 10.36
C LEU A 237 7.14 -5.35 9.26
N LEU A 238 6.68 -6.05 8.22
CA LEU A 238 5.76 -5.52 7.23
C LEU A 238 4.32 -5.79 7.67
N LEU A 239 3.69 -4.78 8.27
CA LEU A 239 2.26 -4.78 8.61
C LEU A 239 1.45 -4.25 7.43
N SER A 240 1.07 -5.15 6.54
CA SER A 240 0.35 -4.88 5.30
C SER A 240 -1.17 -5.02 5.51
N LEU A 241 -1.80 -4.01 6.10
CA LEU A 241 -3.23 -4.06 6.40
C LEU A 241 -4.07 -4.04 5.13
N GLN A 242 -5.04 -4.95 5.06
CA GLN A 242 -6.13 -4.94 4.08
C GLN A 242 -7.10 -3.75 4.30
N ALA A 243 -7.14 -3.21 5.52
CA ALA A 243 -7.81 -1.94 5.77
C ALA A 243 -7.13 -0.85 4.93
N VAL A 244 -7.86 -0.01 4.20
CA VAL A 244 -9.30 0.27 4.22
C VAL A 244 -10.06 -0.14 2.94
N HIS A 245 -9.55 -1.13 2.21
CA HIS A 245 -10.14 -1.67 0.98
C HIS A 245 -11.56 -2.23 1.19
N THR A 246 -12.33 -2.37 0.11
CA THR A 246 -13.60 -3.12 0.14
C THR A 246 -13.42 -4.59 0.50
N PRO A 247 -14.42 -5.25 1.11
CA PRO A 247 -15.77 -4.76 1.44
C PRO A 247 -15.84 -3.85 2.69
N LEU A 248 -16.75 -2.87 2.69
CA LEU A 248 -16.83 -1.87 3.76
C LEU A 248 -17.50 -2.42 5.04
N GLN A 249 -16.70 -2.98 5.94
CA GLN A 249 -17.15 -3.78 7.09
C GLN A 249 -16.53 -3.36 8.45
N PRO A 250 -16.59 -2.08 8.86
CA PRO A 250 -16.09 -1.68 10.19
C PRO A 250 -16.88 -2.33 11.35
N PRO A 251 -16.23 -2.61 12.49
CA PRO A 251 -16.94 -2.98 13.72
C PRO A 251 -17.89 -1.85 14.15
N LYS A 252 -19.10 -2.20 14.59
CA LYS A 252 -20.22 -1.26 14.80
C LYS A 252 -19.90 -0.07 15.72
N SER A 253 -19.03 -0.27 16.72
CA SER A 253 -18.56 0.78 17.64
C SER A 253 -17.87 1.94 16.93
N TYR A 254 -17.06 1.65 15.90
CA TYR A 254 -16.31 2.65 15.14
C TYR A 254 -17.19 3.51 14.22
N ILE A 255 -18.44 3.11 13.97
CA ILE A 255 -19.39 3.88 13.14
C ILE A 255 -19.98 5.07 13.92
N TYR A 256 -20.10 4.97 15.25
CA TYR A 256 -20.77 5.97 16.09
C TYR A 256 -20.11 7.37 16.08
N PRO A 257 -18.77 7.51 16.13
CA PRO A 257 -18.10 8.81 15.94
C PRO A 257 -18.41 9.50 14.60
N TYR A 258 -18.86 8.75 13.60
CA TYR A 258 -19.18 9.24 12.25
C TYR A 258 -20.69 9.26 11.96
N ARG A 259 -21.57 9.13 12.97
CA ARG A 259 -23.04 9.09 12.81
C ARG A 259 -23.62 10.27 12.01
N ASP A 260 -22.96 11.42 12.04
CA ASP A 260 -23.38 12.68 11.41
C ASP A 260 -22.87 12.78 9.95
N MET A 261 -21.93 11.91 9.54
CA MET A 261 -21.40 11.80 8.18
C MET A 261 -22.44 11.11 7.27
N ALA A 262 -23.21 11.90 6.53
CA ALA A 262 -24.46 11.44 5.91
C ALA A 262 -24.28 10.27 4.92
N ASN A 263 -23.21 10.26 4.13
CA ASN A 263 -22.93 9.20 3.16
C ASN A 263 -22.51 7.89 3.84
N VAL A 264 -23.24 6.80 3.60
CA VAL A 264 -23.04 5.51 4.28
C VAL A 264 -21.70 4.86 3.92
N ALA A 265 -21.22 4.99 2.67
CA ALA A 265 -19.92 4.45 2.26
C ALA A 265 -18.78 5.21 2.91
N ARG A 266 -18.78 6.56 2.80
CA ARG A 266 -17.79 7.43 3.45
C ARG A 266 -17.75 7.23 4.97
N ARG A 267 -18.91 7.09 5.61
CA ARG A 267 -19.05 6.78 7.05
C ARG A 267 -18.39 5.46 7.43
N LYS A 268 -18.63 4.40 6.66
CA LYS A 268 -18.04 3.09 6.91
C LYS A 268 -16.53 3.11 6.68
N PHE A 269 -16.08 3.73 5.59
CA PHE A 269 -14.68 3.90 5.25
C PHE A 269 -13.92 4.66 6.36
N ALA A 270 -14.45 5.80 6.82
CA ALA A 270 -13.86 6.58 7.92
C ALA A 270 -13.79 5.78 9.24
N ALA A 271 -14.79 4.94 9.53
CA ALA A 271 -14.76 4.02 10.65
C ALA A 271 -13.65 2.96 10.54
N MET A 272 -13.33 2.48 9.32
CA MET A 272 -12.20 1.58 9.05
C MET A 272 -10.85 2.32 9.12
N VAL A 273 -10.77 3.59 8.71
CA VAL A 273 -9.55 4.39 8.93
C VAL A 273 -9.25 4.53 10.44
N SER A 274 -10.27 4.64 11.29
CA SER A 274 -10.05 4.66 12.74
C SER A 274 -9.67 3.30 13.35
N THR A 275 -9.98 2.15 12.71
CA THR A 275 -9.41 0.85 13.15
C THR A 275 -7.92 0.75 12.80
N VAL A 276 -7.49 1.37 11.69
CA VAL A 276 -6.05 1.53 11.36
C VAL A 276 -5.33 2.42 12.37
N ASP A 277 -5.92 3.54 12.79
CA ASP A 277 -5.33 4.37 13.86
C ASP A 277 -5.11 3.57 15.15
N GLU A 278 -6.11 2.78 15.56
CA GLU A 278 -5.98 1.90 16.72
C GLU A 278 -4.95 0.78 16.52
N ALA A 279 -4.86 0.20 15.31
CA ALA A 279 -3.83 -0.78 14.98
C ALA A 279 -2.41 -0.20 15.19
N VAL A 280 -2.14 0.98 14.63
CA VAL A 280 -0.85 1.67 14.78
C VAL A 280 -0.61 2.09 16.23
N ARG A 281 -1.65 2.51 16.97
CA ARG A 281 -1.56 2.81 18.41
C ARG A 281 -1.17 1.58 19.23
N ASN A 282 -1.74 0.43 18.90
CA ASN A 282 -1.49 -0.83 19.59
C ASN A 282 -0.10 -1.41 19.27
N VAL A 283 0.40 -1.24 18.04
CA VAL A 283 1.78 -1.58 17.65
C VAL A 283 2.79 -0.64 18.31
N THR A 284 2.60 0.68 18.22
CA THR A 284 3.52 1.65 18.86
C THR A 284 3.52 1.56 20.38
N TYR A 285 2.40 1.18 21.00
CA TYR A 285 2.36 0.84 22.42
C TYR A 285 3.19 -0.41 22.73
N ALA A 286 3.12 -1.47 21.92
CA ALA A 286 3.94 -2.67 22.12
C ALA A 286 5.44 -2.35 21.99
N LEU A 287 5.87 -1.65 20.93
CA LEU A 287 7.27 -1.21 20.78
C LEU A 287 7.76 -0.41 22.00
N ARG A 288 6.88 0.36 22.66
CA ARG A 288 7.20 1.11 23.88
C ARG A 288 7.23 0.20 25.13
N LYS A 289 6.32 -0.79 25.23
CA LYS A 289 6.25 -1.73 26.35
C LYS A 289 7.49 -2.63 26.45
N TYR A 290 7.98 -3.15 25.32
CA TYR A 290 9.16 -4.04 25.28
C TYR A 290 10.48 -3.29 24.96
N GLY A 291 10.45 -1.95 24.87
CA GLY A 291 11.64 -1.09 24.82
C GLY A 291 12.13 -0.68 23.42
N TYR A 292 11.80 -1.44 22.38
CA TYR A 292 12.35 -1.29 21.01
C TYR A 292 12.12 0.09 20.39
N TYR A 293 11.07 0.82 20.83
CA TYR A 293 10.63 2.09 20.24
C TYR A 293 11.72 3.16 20.14
N ARG A 294 12.73 3.16 21.02
CA ARG A 294 13.87 4.09 20.94
C ARG A 294 14.75 3.85 19.71
N ASN A 295 14.93 2.60 19.31
CA ASN A 295 15.70 2.17 18.15
C ASN A 295 14.78 1.63 17.02
N SER A 296 13.61 2.27 16.82
CA SER A 296 12.64 1.87 15.79
C SER A 296 12.48 2.93 14.71
N VAL A 297 12.55 2.55 13.44
CA VAL A 297 12.08 3.35 12.29
C VAL A 297 10.69 2.85 11.90
N ILE A 298 9.70 3.72 12.01
CA ILE A 298 8.30 3.41 11.71
C ILE A 298 7.91 4.18 10.44
N ILE A 299 7.61 3.45 9.38
CA ILE A 299 7.16 3.99 8.09
C ILE A 299 5.66 3.74 7.97
N TYR A 300 4.90 4.73 7.53
CA TYR A 300 3.50 4.61 7.18
C TYR A 300 3.30 5.02 5.72
N SER A 301 2.63 4.19 4.94
CA SER A 301 2.32 4.44 3.52
C SER A 301 0.96 3.84 3.16
N THR A 302 0.21 4.47 2.27
CA THR A 302 -0.79 3.74 1.48
C THR A 302 -0.12 2.96 0.33
N ASP A 303 -0.80 1.99 -0.29
CA ASP A 303 -0.33 1.34 -1.52
C ASP A 303 -0.84 2.01 -2.81
N ASN A 304 -2.01 2.66 -2.80
CA ASN A 304 -2.50 3.48 -3.92
C ASN A 304 -3.48 4.56 -3.43
N GLY A 305 -3.71 5.61 -4.23
CA GLY A 305 -4.77 6.59 -3.94
C GLY A 305 -6.16 5.96 -3.80
N ALA A 306 -7.10 6.66 -3.15
CA ALA A 306 -8.41 6.10 -2.80
C ALA A 306 -9.28 5.75 -4.01
N GLN A 307 -10.29 4.93 -3.73
CA GLN A 307 -11.45 4.69 -4.59
C GLN A 307 -12.69 5.49 -4.09
N PRO A 308 -13.06 6.63 -4.73
CA PRO A 308 -14.16 7.47 -4.24
C PRO A 308 -15.56 6.84 -4.30
N PHE A 309 -15.77 5.85 -5.16
CA PHE A 309 -17.03 5.10 -5.23
C PHE A 309 -17.27 4.21 -4.00
N THR A 310 -16.21 3.85 -3.26
CA THR A 310 -16.24 3.02 -2.05
C THR A 310 -15.94 3.85 -0.79
N GLY A 311 -16.01 5.18 -0.88
CA GLY A 311 -15.97 6.07 0.28
C GLY A 311 -14.60 6.61 0.66
N GLY A 312 -13.53 6.30 -0.05
CA GLY A 312 -12.24 7.02 0.09
C GLY A 312 -12.25 8.40 -0.58
N SER A 313 -11.23 9.23 -0.39
CA SER A 313 -11.17 10.57 -1.00
C SER A 313 -9.73 11.02 -1.24
N ASN A 314 -9.49 11.60 -2.42
CA ASN A 314 -8.18 12.17 -2.80
C ASN A 314 -8.20 13.70 -2.89
N TRP A 315 -9.34 14.33 -2.57
CA TRP A 315 -9.54 15.77 -2.74
C TRP A 315 -8.47 16.60 -2.02
N PRO A 316 -7.86 17.63 -2.63
CA PRO A 316 -8.21 18.26 -3.92
C PRO A 316 -7.51 17.67 -5.16
N LEU A 317 -6.78 16.56 -5.03
CA LEU A 317 -6.11 15.89 -6.15
C LEU A 317 -7.10 15.36 -7.19
N ARG A 318 -6.63 15.17 -8.42
CA ARG A 318 -7.39 14.68 -9.57
C ARG A 318 -7.45 13.16 -9.60
N GLY A 319 -8.57 12.55 -9.97
CA GLY A 319 -8.65 11.10 -10.18
C GLY A 319 -8.57 10.25 -8.91
N ARG A 320 -8.16 8.98 -9.08
CA ARG A 320 -8.41 7.87 -8.14
C ARG A 320 -7.56 6.63 -8.41
N LYS A 321 -7.69 5.60 -7.56
CA LYS A 321 -7.24 4.21 -7.83
C LYS A 321 -7.54 3.78 -9.26
N GLY A 322 -6.52 3.25 -9.95
CA GLY A 322 -6.58 2.82 -11.34
C GLY A 322 -6.45 3.97 -12.36
N THR A 323 -5.86 5.11 -11.99
CA THR A 323 -5.63 6.24 -12.90
C THR A 323 -4.26 6.91 -12.63
N TYR A 324 -3.63 7.52 -13.63
CA TYR A 324 -2.27 8.09 -13.50
C TYR A 324 -2.26 9.56 -13.02
N TRP A 325 -3.43 10.14 -12.80
CA TRP A 325 -3.63 11.43 -12.13
C TRP A 325 -3.12 11.42 -10.69
N GLU A 326 -2.81 12.57 -10.11
CA GLU A 326 -2.21 12.71 -8.78
C GLU A 326 -2.98 11.95 -7.69
N GLY A 327 -4.32 11.93 -7.72
CA GLY A 327 -5.16 11.20 -6.79
C GLY A 327 -5.19 9.68 -6.99
N GLY A 328 -4.49 9.15 -7.98
CA GLY A 328 -4.16 7.72 -8.09
C GLY A 328 -2.77 7.38 -7.55
N VAL A 329 -1.77 8.22 -7.85
CA VAL A 329 -0.34 7.91 -7.64
C VAL A 329 0.33 8.65 -6.47
N ARG A 330 -0.22 9.74 -5.94
CA ARG A 330 0.37 10.50 -4.83
C ARG A 330 -0.12 9.95 -3.50
N GLY A 331 0.76 9.26 -2.77
CA GLY A 331 0.39 8.49 -1.58
C GLY A 331 0.36 9.33 -0.30
N VAL A 332 -0.49 8.96 0.66
CA VAL A 332 -0.31 9.36 2.07
C VAL A 332 0.90 8.62 2.63
N ALA A 333 1.92 9.34 3.10
CA ALA A 333 3.02 8.73 3.83
C ALA A 333 3.68 9.65 4.88
N PHE A 334 4.25 9.03 5.91
CA PHE A 334 5.13 9.69 6.88
C PHE A 334 6.14 8.70 7.47
N VAL A 335 7.25 9.23 7.99
CA VAL A 335 8.23 8.46 8.77
C VAL A 335 8.29 9.01 10.19
N HIS A 336 8.26 8.11 11.16
CA HIS A 336 8.44 8.42 12.58
C HIS A 336 9.54 7.56 13.18
N SER A 337 10.61 8.18 13.67
CA SER A 337 11.63 7.52 14.48
C SER A 337 12.24 8.51 15.48
N PRO A 338 12.69 8.05 16.66
CA PRO A 338 13.63 8.80 17.50
C PRO A 338 14.99 9.05 16.84
N LEU A 339 15.38 8.25 15.83
CA LEU A 339 16.65 8.31 15.11
C LEU A 339 16.69 9.39 14.01
N LEU A 340 15.58 10.05 13.73
CA LEU A 340 15.50 11.15 12.77
C LEU A 340 16.28 12.38 13.27
N ARG A 341 17.30 12.83 12.54
CA ARG A 341 18.13 13.99 12.92
C ARG A 341 17.34 15.30 12.94
N ARG A 342 16.33 15.46 12.07
CA ARG A 342 15.41 16.62 12.00
C ARG A 342 13.96 16.14 11.97
N ARG A 343 13.25 16.39 13.06
CA ARG A 343 11.86 15.96 13.30
C ARG A 343 10.89 17.13 13.21
N ARG A 344 9.59 16.82 13.18
CA ARG A 344 8.47 17.78 13.13
C ARG A 344 8.49 18.63 11.85
N ARG A 345 8.89 18.03 10.72
CA ARG A 345 8.99 18.70 9.41
C ARG A 345 8.00 18.14 8.40
N VAL A 346 7.71 18.96 7.40
CA VAL A 346 7.06 18.54 6.16
C VAL A 346 8.15 18.40 5.10
N SER A 347 8.18 17.27 4.40
CA SER A 347 9.02 17.04 3.22
C SER A 347 8.22 17.31 1.95
N LYS A 348 8.85 18.04 1.03
CA LYS A 348 8.40 18.22 -0.36
C LYS A 348 9.42 17.68 -1.36
N ASP A 349 10.46 17.03 -0.86
CA ASP A 349 11.50 16.35 -1.63
C ASP A 349 10.85 15.17 -2.38
N LEU A 350 11.25 14.91 -3.63
CA LEU A 350 10.60 13.91 -4.49
C LEU A 350 10.99 12.49 -4.05
N LEU A 351 10.02 11.68 -3.62
CA LEU A 351 10.22 10.29 -3.18
C LEU A 351 9.23 9.35 -3.88
N HIS A 352 9.59 8.08 -3.99
CA HIS A 352 8.79 7.01 -4.60
C HIS A 352 8.86 5.70 -3.81
N ILE A 353 7.86 4.82 -3.95
CA ILE A 353 7.79 3.56 -3.20
C ILE A 353 8.96 2.60 -3.46
N THR A 354 9.64 2.71 -4.60
CA THR A 354 10.89 1.95 -4.89
C THR A 354 12.06 2.37 -4.00
N ASP A 355 12.09 3.62 -3.50
CA ASP A 355 13.19 4.14 -2.69
C ASP A 355 13.33 3.39 -1.35
N TRP A 356 12.25 2.79 -0.86
CA TRP A 356 12.27 2.03 0.40
C TRP A 356 13.20 0.82 0.36
N PHE A 357 13.41 0.15 -0.79
CA PHE A 357 14.32 -0.99 -0.85
C PHE A 357 15.76 -0.60 -0.48
N PRO A 358 16.46 0.27 -1.23
CA PRO A 358 17.83 0.68 -0.88
C PRO A 358 17.89 1.48 0.43
N THR A 359 16.88 2.29 0.74
CA THR A 359 16.83 3.03 2.03
C THR A 359 16.83 2.08 3.24
N LEU A 360 16.06 0.99 3.18
CA LEU A 360 15.94 0.06 4.31
C LEU A 360 17.09 -0.95 4.36
N VAL A 361 17.61 -1.39 3.20
CA VAL A 361 18.86 -2.18 3.13
C VAL A 361 20.05 -1.37 3.64
N GLY A 362 20.17 -0.10 3.27
CA GLY A 362 21.21 0.81 3.77
C GLY A 362 21.10 1.07 5.27
N LEU A 363 19.89 1.30 5.80
CA LEU A 363 19.64 1.40 7.24
C LEU A 363 19.97 0.12 8.01
N ALA A 364 19.85 -1.04 7.37
CA ALA A 364 20.26 -2.33 7.91
C ALA A 364 21.77 -2.60 7.82
N GLY A 365 22.56 -1.72 7.18
CA GLY A 365 23.98 -1.97 6.89
C GLY A 365 24.22 -3.03 5.81
N GLY A 366 23.20 -3.40 5.04
CA GLY A 366 23.30 -4.36 3.95
C GLY A 366 23.91 -3.76 2.67
N ASN A 367 24.54 -4.59 1.84
CA ASN A 367 25.23 -4.13 0.64
C ASN A 367 24.28 -4.03 -0.57
N ILE A 368 23.78 -2.82 -0.82
CA ILE A 368 22.90 -2.50 -1.96
C ILE A 368 23.50 -2.92 -3.32
N SER A 369 24.83 -2.97 -3.44
CA SER A 369 25.54 -3.38 -4.68
C SER A 369 25.28 -4.84 -5.08
N GLN A 370 24.78 -5.68 -4.16
CA GLN A 370 24.36 -7.05 -4.45
C GLN A 370 23.06 -7.11 -5.26
N SER A 371 22.28 -6.02 -5.30
CA SER A 371 21.04 -5.87 -6.05
C SER A 371 21.20 -4.93 -7.25
N PRO A 372 21.81 -5.37 -8.36
CA PRO A 372 22.02 -4.52 -9.54
C PRO A 372 20.70 -4.16 -10.23
N GLY A 373 20.58 -2.90 -10.67
CA GLY A 373 19.43 -2.42 -11.46
C GLY A 373 18.17 -2.08 -10.65
N LEU A 374 18.31 -1.57 -9.42
CA LEU A 374 17.21 -0.92 -8.70
C LEU A 374 16.86 0.42 -9.35
N ASP A 375 15.57 0.79 -9.32
CA ASP A 375 15.10 2.14 -9.69
C ASP A 375 14.91 3.05 -8.47
N GLY A 376 15.01 2.50 -7.26
CA GLY A 376 15.02 3.23 -6.00
C GLY A 376 16.36 3.87 -5.67
N PHE A 377 16.34 4.91 -4.84
CA PHE A 377 17.52 5.54 -4.24
C PHE A 377 17.45 5.46 -2.70
N ASP A 378 18.59 5.46 -2.00
CA ASP A 378 18.56 5.75 -0.56
C ASP A 378 18.11 7.21 -0.33
N VAL A 379 17.00 7.36 0.38
CA VAL A 379 16.41 8.65 0.75
C VAL A 379 16.40 8.86 2.26
N TRP A 380 17.09 8.04 3.06
CA TRP A 380 17.26 8.30 4.49
C TRP A 380 17.90 9.67 4.79
N PRO A 381 18.92 10.16 4.06
CA PRO A 381 19.45 11.51 4.26
C PRO A 381 18.41 12.60 3.94
N THR A 382 17.59 12.39 2.89
CA THR A 382 16.48 13.27 2.51
C THR A 382 15.42 13.37 3.61
N ILE A 383 15.04 12.22 4.18
CA ILE A 383 14.04 12.13 5.24
C ILE A 383 14.60 12.69 6.56
N SER A 384 15.71 12.11 7.04
CA SER A 384 16.28 12.35 8.38
C SER A 384 16.99 13.69 8.52
N GLU A 385 17.69 14.17 7.50
CA GLU A 385 18.49 15.40 7.54
C GLU A 385 17.89 16.55 6.75
N GLY A 386 16.90 16.28 5.89
CA GLY A 386 16.38 17.30 4.98
C GLY A 386 17.44 17.80 4.00
N LYS A 387 18.28 16.89 3.52
CA LYS A 387 19.04 17.05 2.26
C LYS A 387 18.08 16.98 1.08
N GLU A 388 18.52 17.47 -0.08
CA GLU A 388 17.77 17.35 -1.34
C GLU A 388 17.67 15.87 -1.77
N SER A 389 16.61 15.51 -2.50
CA SER A 389 16.44 14.13 -2.95
C SER A 389 17.41 13.76 -4.08
N PRO A 390 18.05 12.58 -4.06
CA PRO A 390 18.75 12.06 -5.24
C PRO A 390 17.79 11.79 -6.40
N ARG A 391 16.50 11.55 -6.10
CA ARG A 391 15.46 11.29 -7.11
C ARG A 391 15.01 12.59 -7.79
N GLN A 392 15.28 12.68 -9.09
CA GLN A 392 14.87 13.80 -9.95
C GLN A 392 13.72 13.44 -10.92
N GLU A 393 13.45 12.15 -11.14
CA GLU A 393 12.38 11.66 -12.01
C GLU A 393 11.67 10.42 -11.43
N ILE A 394 10.47 10.16 -11.91
CA ILE A 394 9.64 8.98 -11.62
C ILE A 394 8.99 8.52 -12.92
N LEU A 395 9.30 7.32 -13.38
CA LEU A 395 8.37 6.60 -14.24
C LEU A 395 7.22 6.09 -13.37
N HIS A 396 5.97 6.44 -13.70
CA HIS A 396 4.83 5.79 -13.06
C HIS A 396 4.65 4.41 -13.72
N ASN A 397 4.25 4.36 -14.99
CA ASN A 397 4.12 3.11 -15.73
C ASN A 397 4.18 3.30 -17.25
N ILE A 398 4.36 2.19 -17.98
CA ILE A 398 4.15 2.04 -19.41
C ILE A 398 3.31 0.76 -19.60
N ASP A 399 2.03 0.89 -19.95
CA ASP A 399 1.12 -0.23 -20.22
C ASP A 399 0.75 -0.29 -21.72
N PRO A 400 1.37 -1.21 -22.49
CA PRO A 400 1.05 -1.41 -23.91
C PRO A 400 -0.21 -2.28 -24.16
N LEU A 401 -0.83 -2.84 -23.12
CA LEU A 401 -2.07 -3.61 -23.24
C LEU A 401 -3.32 -2.74 -23.10
N HIS A 402 -3.23 -1.64 -22.34
CA HIS A 402 -4.35 -0.69 -22.14
C HIS A 402 -4.62 0.14 -23.40
N LYS A 403 -5.44 -0.41 -24.30
CA LYS A 403 -5.91 0.28 -25.52
C LYS A 403 -7.22 1.04 -25.28
N LEU A 404 -7.35 2.17 -25.98
CA LEU A 404 -8.59 2.95 -26.05
C LEU A 404 -9.79 2.06 -26.46
N PRO A 405 -10.99 2.28 -25.91
CA PRO A 405 -12.19 1.47 -26.15
C PRO A 405 -12.85 1.76 -27.52
N SER A 406 -12.04 1.82 -28.58
CA SER A 406 -12.48 2.00 -29.99
C SER A 406 -12.34 0.73 -30.83
N GLN A 407 -11.93 -0.41 -30.24
CA GLN A 407 -11.84 -1.72 -30.90
C GLN A 407 -12.33 -2.90 -30.03
N THR A 408 -13.19 -2.67 -29.03
CA THR A 408 -14.05 -3.75 -28.54
C THR A 408 -15.05 -4.09 -29.65
N MET A 409 -14.92 -5.28 -30.24
CA MET A 409 -15.79 -5.74 -31.33
C MET A 409 -17.27 -5.71 -30.94
N SER A 410 -18.13 -5.63 -31.95
CA SER A 410 -19.51 -6.07 -31.82
C SER A 410 -19.56 -7.49 -31.25
N TRP A 411 -20.40 -7.69 -30.24
CA TRP A 411 -20.81 -9.05 -29.87
C TRP A 411 -21.66 -9.60 -31.01
N ASP A 412 -21.09 -10.50 -31.82
CA ASP A 412 -21.81 -11.17 -32.89
C ASP A 412 -22.91 -12.06 -32.29
N THR A 413 -24.15 -11.58 -32.35
CA THR A 413 -25.34 -12.33 -31.94
C THR A 413 -25.67 -13.37 -33.02
N SER A 414 -24.87 -14.44 -33.11
CA SER A 414 -25.00 -15.48 -34.14
C SER A 414 -24.74 -16.92 -33.66
N GLU A 415 -24.94 -17.22 -32.38
CA GLU A 415 -24.92 -18.59 -31.84
C GLU A 415 -26.16 -18.91 -30.96
N GLU A 416 -27.37 -18.55 -31.41
CA GLU A 416 -28.63 -19.00 -30.78
C GLU A 416 -29.65 -19.57 -31.81
N GLU A 417 -29.16 -20.13 -32.93
CA GLU A 417 -30.01 -20.72 -33.99
C GLU A 417 -29.57 -22.13 -34.41
N SER A 418 -29.50 -23.08 -33.46
CA SER A 418 -29.18 -24.48 -33.80
C SER A 418 -29.88 -25.58 -32.98
N LEU A 419 -30.83 -25.25 -32.07
CA LEU A 419 -31.41 -26.21 -31.12
C LEU A 419 -32.95 -26.17 -31.00
N ALA A 420 -33.66 -26.14 -32.14
CA ALA A 420 -35.11 -26.41 -32.19
C ALA A 420 -35.55 -27.03 -33.54
N LYS A 421 -35.65 -28.37 -33.62
CA LYS A 421 -36.22 -29.08 -34.79
C LYS A 421 -36.96 -30.38 -34.42
N THR A 422 -38.26 -30.27 -34.15
CA THR A 422 -39.27 -31.35 -34.26
C THR A 422 -40.67 -30.69 -34.49
N PRO A 423 -41.70 -31.43 -34.98
CA PRO A 423 -42.54 -30.89 -36.07
C PRO A 423 -43.89 -30.24 -35.68
N LYS A 424 -44.63 -29.84 -36.71
CA LYS A 424 -45.76 -28.89 -36.70
C LYS A 424 -47.11 -29.50 -36.29
N GLY A 425 -47.92 -28.69 -35.60
CA GLY A 425 -49.39 -28.81 -35.46
C GLY A 425 -50.06 -27.42 -35.63
N PRO A 426 -51.35 -27.31 -35.97
CA PRO A 426 -51.91 -26.09 -36.59
C PRO A 426 -52.32 -24.96 -35.63
N ALA A 427 -52.28 -23.73 -36.15
CA ALA A 427 -52.79 -22.49 -35.50
C ALA A 427 -54.29 -22.27 -35.80
N PRO A 428 -54.99 -21.34 -35.12
CA PRO A 428 -55.02 -19.91 -35.53
C PRO A 428 -55.17 -18.95 -34.30
N LYS A 429 -55.43 -17.62 -34.35
CA LYS A 429 -55.74 -16.61 -35.40
C LYS A 429 -54.71 -15.43 -35.36
N LYS A 430 -55.14 -14.17 -35.10
CA LYS A 430 -54.32 -12.93 -35.00
C LYS A 430 -55.06 -11.88 -34.13
N LEU A 431 -54.36 -10.93 -33.50
CA LEU A 431 -54.83 -9.52 -33.34
C LEU A 431 -53.66 -8.54 -33.08
N LYS A 432 -53.85 -7.23 -33.27
CA LYS A 432 -52.77 -6.20 -33.28
C LYS A 432 -52.90 -5.13 -32.18
N LYS A 433 -51.73 -4.78 -31.59
CA LYS A 433 -51.29 -3.49 -31.00
C LYS A 433 -52.31 -2.35 -30.79
N LYS A 434 -52.24 -1.69 -29.62
CA LYS A 434 -52.09 -0.21 -29.54
C LYS A 434 -51.44 0.26 -28.23
N LYS A 435 -50.67 1.36 -28.30
CA LYS A 435 -50.00 2.04 -27.16
C LYS A 435 -50.89 3.18 -26.62
N LYS A 436 -50.73 3.59 -25.35
CA LYS A 436 -50.97 4.98 -24.92
C LYS A 436 -49.99 5.39 -23.79
N LYS A 437 -49.58 6.66 -23.79
CA LYS A 437 -48.72 7.29 -22.75
C LYS A 437 -49.59 7.76 -21.57
N LYS A 438 -49.04 7.85 -20.36
CA LYS A 438 -49.62 8.67 -19.27
C LYS A 438 -48.90 10.02 -19.19
N LYS A 439 -49.66 11.08 -18.86
CA LYS A 439 -49.18 12.43 -18.50
C LYS A 439 -49.85 12.81 -17.16
N VAL A 440 -49.24 13.72 -16.41
CA VAL A 440 -49.62 14.02 -15.01
C VAL A 440 -50.70 15.10 -14.92
N LEU A 441 -51.58 15.00 -13.92
CA LEU A 441 -52.24 16.17 -13.32
C LEU A 441 -52.41 15.96 -11.80
N LYS A 442 -52.44 17.05 -11.02
CA LYS A 442 -52.71 17.07 -9.56
C LYS A 442 -54.15 17.55 -9.32
N GLN A 443 -54.77 17.13 -8.21
CA GLN A 443 -55.77 17.93 -7.49
C GLN A 443 -55.99 17.46 -6.03
N GLN A 444 -56.57 18.34 -5.22
CA GLN A 444 -56.90 18.24 -3.78
C GLN A 444 -57.81 19.45 -3.45
N PRO A 445 -58.48 19.56 -2.27
CA PRO A 445 -58.80 18.55 -1.24
C PRO A 445 -60.25 18.65 -0.65
N LYS A 446 -60.61 17.74 0.28
CA LYS A 446 -61.82 17.75 1.18
C LYS A 446 -63.17 17.53 0.46
N GLN A 447 -64.22 16.91 1.02
CA GLN A 447 -64.44 16.21 2.32
C GLN A 447 -65.29 14.92 2.04
N LYS A 448 -66.19 14.29 2.85
CA LYS A 448 -66.81 14.50 4.19
C LYS A 448 -67.25 13.15 4.82
N SER A 449 -67.99 13.24 5.93
CA SER A 449 -68.86 12.26 6.64
C SER A 449 -69.61 11.19 5.80
N ALA A 450 -69.95 9.98 6.28
CA ALA A 450 -69.51 9.16 7.44
C ALA A 450 -70.20 7.77 7.44
N PHE A 451 -69.68 6.78 8.19
CA PHE A 451 -70.49 5.99 9.15
C PHE A 451 -69.61 5.28 10.23
N LYS A 452 -70.23 4.55 11.16
CA LYS A 452 -69.67 4.18 12.48
C LYS A 452 -68.91 2.84 12.53
N LEU A 453 -67.86 2.79 13.37
CA LEU A 453 -67.79 1.84 14.50
C LEU A 453 -66.92 2.45 15.63
N LYS A 454 -67.10 2.03 16.90
CA LYS A 454 -66.48 2.66 18.08
C LYS A 454 -66.03 1.64 19.15
N THR A 455 -64.74 1.65 19.50
CA THR A 455 -64.16 1.42 20.87
C THR A 455 -64.42 0.05 21.55
N THR A 456 -63.62 -0.49 22.48
CA THR A 456 -62.80 0.12 23.57
C THR A 456 -61.46 -0.61 23.88
N LYS A 457 -60.69 0.08 24.74
CA LYS A 457 -59.32 -0.13 25.25
C LYS A 457 -59.06 -1.41 26.09
N LYS A 458 -57.80 -1.87 26.04
CA LYS A 458 -56.91 -2.41 27.12
C LYS A 458 -57.42 -3.50 28.10
N PRO A 459 -56.63 -4.57 28.31
CA PRO A 459 -56.63 -5.37 29.55
C PRO A 459 -55.57 -4.92 30.57
N ARG A 460 -55.74 -5.33 31.84
CA ARG A 460 -54.76 -5.27 32.95
C ARG A 460 -55.00 -6.51 33.86
N THR A 461 -53.94 -7.08 34.42
CA THR A 461 -53.83 -8.04 35.56
C THR A 461 -55.10 -8.31 36.42
N PHE A 462 -55.40 -9.51 36.95
CA PHE A 462 -54.55 -10.56 37.58
C PHE A 462 -55.25 -11.96 37.73
N ALA A 463 -54.44 -13.01 37.97
CA ALA A 463 -54.66 -14.21 38.85
C ALA A 463 -55.71 -15.34 38.56
N HIS A 464 -55.18 -16.59 38.44
CA HIS A 464 -55.67 -17.94 38.86
C HIS A 464 -57.09 -18.46 38.46
N HIS A 465 -57.37 -19.77 38.32
CA HIS A 465 -56.74 -21.02 38.81
C HIS A 465 -56.60 -22.16 37.76
N ALA A 466 -55.61 -23.05 38.00
CA ALA A 466 -55.51 -24.52 37.79
C ALA A 466 -56.24 -25.27 36.61
N ALA A 467 -55.73 -26.39 36.06
CA ALA A 467 -54.92 -27.43 36.72
C ALA A 467 -54.03 -28.34 35.81
N LYS A 468 -52.99 -28.91 36.43
CA LYS A 468 -52.30 -30.22 36.17
C LYS A 468 -51.73 -30.54 34.76
N SER A 469 -50.40 -30.55 34.67
CA SER A 469 -49.62 -31.82 34.61
C SER A 469 -48.21 -31.61 35.21
N LYS A 470 -47.30 -32.61 35.19
CA LYS A 470 -46.21 -32.77 36.19
C LYS A 470 -44.77 -32.51 35.67
N SER A 471 -43.94 -31.89 36.51
CA SER A 471 -42.47 -32.05 36.54
C SER A 471 -41.93 -31.90 37.98
N LYS A 472 -40.74 -32.43 38.29
CA LYS A 472 -40.15 -32.45 39.66
C LYS A 472 -39.07 -31.35 39.86
N PRO A 473 -38.81 -30.86 41.10
CA PRO A 473 -38.10 -29.60 41.34
C PRO A 473 -36.65 -29.72 41.86
N LEU A 474 -35.87 -28.64 41.73
CA LEU A 474 -34.71 -28.31 42.59
C LEU A 474 -35.10 -27.23 43.63
N PRO A 475 -34.59 -27.27 44.89
CA PRO A 475 -34.84 -26.22 45.89
C PRO A 475 -34.02 -24.93 45.71
N LYS A 476 -34.46 -23.84 46.36
CA LYS A 476 -33.75 -22.55 46.49
C LYS A 476 -33.65 -22.11 47.97
N PRO A 477 -32.69 -21.23 48.35
CA PRO A 477 -32.32 -20.99 49.76
C PRO A 477 -33.03 -19.81 50.46
N LYS A 478 -33.03 -19.82 51.81
CA LYS A 478 -33.24 -18.66 52.72
C LYS A 478 -32.35 -18.77 53.99
N ARG A 479 -32.17 -17.65 54.71
CA ARG A 479 -31.37 -17.48 55.98
C ARG A 479 -32.28 -17.63 57.22
N LYS A 480 -31.83 -17.71 58.49
CA LYS A 480 -30.53 -17.46 59.21
C LYS A 480 -30.28 -18.68 60.19
N PRO A 481 -29.69 -18.64 61.43
CA PRO A 481 -29.05 -17.60 62.26
C PRO A 481 -27.57 -17.88 62.64
N LEU A 482 -27.30 -18.27 63.90
CA LEU A 482 -26.05 -18.52 64.68
C LEU A 482 -26.49 -19.25 66.00
N PRO A 483 -25.68 -19.70 67.00
CA PRO A 483 -24.20 -19.57 67.23
C PRO A 483 -23.46 -20.84 67.80
N LYS A 484 -22.14 -20.72 68.13
CA LYS A 484 -21.27 -21.57 69.04
C LYS A 484 -21.08 -23.07 68.62
N SER A 485 -19.94 -23.77 68.80
CA SER A 485 -18.93 -23.81 69.89
C SER A 485 -17.53 -24.39 69.44
N LYS A 486 -16.65 -24.72 70.42
CA LYS A 486 -15.33 -25.44 70.39
C LYS A 486 -15.36 -26.54 71.50
N PRO A 487 -14.32 -27.37 71.81
CA PRO A 487 -13.03 -27.68 71.12
C PRO A 487 -12.97 -29.18 70.64
N THR A 488 -12.04 -30.16 70.85
CA THR A 488 -10.76 -30.38 71.61
C THR A 488 -9.94 -31.60 71.08
N SER A 489 -8.61 -31.44 70.91
CA SER A 489 -7.53 -32.47 71.10
C SER A 489 -7.48 -33.71 70.13
N LYS A 490 -6.41 -34.53 70.01
CA LYS A 490 -5.05 -34.63 70.63
C LYS A 490 -4.08 -35.55 69.82
N ALA A 491 -2.76 -35.29 69.89
CA ALA A 491 -1.62 -36.24 69.65
C ALA A 491 -1.45 -36.86 68.22
N LYS A 492 -0.31 -37.42 67.73
CA LYS A 492 1.15 -37.64 68.05
C LYS A 492 1.79 -38.22 66.74
N THR A 493 3.08 -38.35 66.35
CA THR A 493 4.49 -37.88 66.59
C THR A 493 5.26 -38.32 65.29
N LYS A 494 6.48 -37.96 64.83
CA LYS A 494 7.74 -37.27 65.25
C LYS A 494 8.03 -36.10 64.27
N ALA A 495 9.05 -35.21 64.32
CA ALA A 495 10.34 -35.05 65.02
C ALA A 495 11.63 -35.51 64.29
N HIS A 496 12.31 -34.58 63.58
CA HIS A 496 13.76 -34.35 63.65
C HIS A 496 14.12 -32.89 63.26
N SER A 497 15.41 -32.51 63.28
CA SER A 497 15.86 -31.10 63.51
C SER A 497 17.12 -30.72 62.73
N GLN A 498 17.19 -29.45 62.25
CA GLN A 498 18.31 -28.52 62.54
C GLN A 498 17.97 -27.07 62.12
N ARG A 499 18.70 -26.07 62.64
CA ARG A 499 18.32 -24.64 62.60
C ARG A 499 19.49 -23.69 62.94
N GLN A 500 19.82 -22.76 62.03
CA GLN A 500 20.57 -21.51 62.28
C GLN A 500 20.02 -20.44 61.30
N THR A 501 19.28 -19.40 61.70
CA THR A 501 19.59 -18.16 62.47
C THR A 501 20.13 -17.00 61.63
N LEU A 502 19.29 -15.95 61.48
CA LEU A 502 19.60 -14.61 60.96
C LEU A 502 18.95 -13.57 61.90
N PRO A 503 19.62 -12.45 62.27
CA PRO A 503 19.06 -11.44 63.16
C PRO A 503 18.32 -10.30 62.40
N HIS A 504 17.38 -9.65 63.09
CA HIS A 504 16.71 -8.43 62.63
C HIS A 504 17.51 -7.16 62.93
N TYR A 505 17.16 -6.04 62.27
CA TYR A 505 17.48 -4.69 62.74
C TYR A 505 16.24 -3.78 62.76
N ARG A 506 16.25 -2.76 63.63
CA ARG A 506 15.24 -1.69 63.76
C ARG A 506 15.93 -0.31 63.83
N PRO A 507 15.23 0.83 63.60
CA PRO A 507 15.87 2.10 63.21
C PRO A 507 15.97 3.18 64.31
N ASN A 508 16.52 4.36 63.92
CA ASN A 508 16.61 5.68 64.60
C ASN A 508 17.80 5.93 65.57
N PRO A 509 18.24 7.21 65.79
CA PRO A 509 18.30 8.38 64.88
C PRO A 509 19.52 9.37 65.10
N LYS A 510 19.52 10.51 64.37
CA LYS A 510 20.04 11.88 64.72
C LYS A 510 21.53 12.34 64.47
N ILE A 511 21.64 13.47 63.72
CA ILE A 511 22.40 14.75 63.98
C ILE A 511 23.83 15.03 63.41
N SER A 512 23.99 16.22 62.77
CA SER A 512 25.20 17.08 62.51
C SER A 512 26.32 16.64 61.53
N SER A 513 27.08 17.52 60.84
CA SER A 513 26.93 18.96 60.45
C SER A 513 28.02 19.43 59.43
N SER A 514 27.92 20.68 58.92
CA SER A 514 28.86 21.42 58.01
C SER A 514 28.89 20.99 56.53
N GLY A 515 29.15 21.86 55.53
CA GLY A 515 29.40 23.33 55.54
C GLY A 515 29.03 24.01 54.20
N PHE A 516 29.05 25.36 54.14
CA PHE A 516 28.58 26.21 53.02
C PHE A 516 29.72 27.03 52.37
N PRO A 517 29.52 27.55 51.14
CA PRO A 517 29.15 28.98 50.98
C PRO A 517 27.99 29.21 49.98
N SER A 518 27.46 30.44 49.90
CA SER A 518 26.27 30.78 49.07
C SER A 518 26.16 32.28 48.69
N VAL A 519 25.31 32.61 47.71
CA VAL A 519 24.93 33.98 47.30
C VAL A 519 23.40 34.09 47.12
N SER A 520 22.83 35.28 47.33
CA SER A 520 21.40 35.69 47.27
C SER A 520 20.75 35.55 45.87
N GLY A 521 19.42 35.64 45.65
CA GLY A 521 18.22 35.91 46.48
C GLY A 521 16.94 35.88 45.57
N THR A 522 15.72 36.34 45.91
CA THR A 522 15.10 36.92 47.13
C THR A 522 13.57 36.61 47.20
N SER A 523 12.92 36.98 48.31
CA SER A 523 11.49 37.38 48.51
C SER A 523 10.31 36.67 47.78
N ARG A 524 9.40 36.14 48.60
CA ARG A 524 7.99 35.73 48.33
C ARG A 524 7.02 36.83 48.87
N PRO A 525 5.66 36.76 48.73
CA PRO A 525 4.83 35.88 49.58
C PRO A 525 3.56 35.28 48.88
N LYS A 526 2.61 34.73 49.67
CA LYS A 526 1.35 34.07 49.24
C LYS A 526 0.16 34.41 50.15
N SER A 527 -1.05 34.35 49.60
CA SER A 527 -2.33 33.93 50.25
C SER A 527 -3.25 33.39 49.12
N GLN A 528 -4.11 32.36 49.25
CA GLN A 528 -5.18 32.02 50.21
C GLN A 528 -6.38 33.00 50.17
N SER A 529 -7.65 32.56 50.17
CA SER A 529 -8.26 31.21 49.98
C SER A 529 -9.80 31.30 49.88
N GLN A 530 -10.50 30.20 49.52
CA GLN A 530 -11.96 30.00 49.66
C GLN A 530 -12.88 30.91 48.81
N SER A 531 -14.22 30.76 48.76
CA SER A 531 -15.06 29.56 48.49
C SER A 531 -16.52 30.00 48.15
N HIS A 532 -17.37 29.07 47.65
CA HIS A 532 -18.85 29.24 47.53
C HIS A 532 -19.36 30.34 46.54
N SER A 533 -20.59 30.33 46.01
CA SER A 533 -21.64 29.29 45.89
C SER A 533 -22.41 29.40 44.54
N LYS A 534 -23.61 28.82 44.42
CA LYS A 534 -24.40 28.69 43.17
C LYS A 534 -25.60 29.65 43.17
N THR A 535 -25.98 30.17 42.00
CA THR A 535 -27.41 30.33 41.65
C THR A 535 -27.66 30.29 40.14
N LYS A 536 -28.91 30.04 39.75
CA LYS A 536 -29.40 30.03 38.37
C LYS A 536 -30.22 31.29 38.11
N SER A 537 -30.26 31.78 36.88
CA SER A 537 -31.50 32.30 36.31
C SER A 537 -31.57 32.04 34.81
N ARG A 538 -32.76 32.23 34.23
CA ARG A 538 -33.16 31.75 32.90
C ARG A 538 -34.21 32.71 32.34
N ARG A 539 -33.92 33.36 31.21
CA ARG A 539 -34.97 33.99 30.38
C ARG A 539 -34.70 33.80 28.90
N THR A 540 -35.78 33.55 28.17
CA THR A 540 -35.86 33.32 26.73
C THR A 540 -36.47 34.52 26.06
N THR A 541 -36.05 34.85 24.83
CA THR A 541 -36.92 35.54 23.88
C THR A 541 -36.59 35.09 22.46
N THR A 542 -37.61 35.03 21.61
CA THR A 542 -37.57 34.56 20.22
C THR A 542 -38.04 35.68 19.29
N LEU A 543 -37.46 35.81 18.10
CA LEU A 543 -38.21 35.71 16.82
C LEU A 543 -37.29 35.76 15.57
N ASN A 544 -37.78 35.18 14.46
CA ASN A 544 -37.87 35.69 13.07
C ASN A 544 -36.92 36.80 12.55
N GLN A 545 -36.62 36.94 11.25
CA GLN A 545 -36.59 36.08 10.03
C GLN A 545 -36.16 37.00 8.84
N ASN A 546 -35.88 36.41 7.66
CA ASN A 546 -35.95 37.02 6.31
C ASN A 546 -34.90 38.07 5.82
N LEU A 547 -34.01 37.57 4.92
CA LEU A 547 -33.92 37.90 3.47
C LEU A 547 -33.56 39.31 2.93
N SER A 548 -33.10 39.30 1.65
CA SER A 548 -32.65 40.41 0.77
C SER A 548 -31.39 41.16 1.25
N GLN A 549 -30.27 41.23 0.51
CA GLN A 549 -29.97 41.70 -0.87
C GLN A 549 -29.63 43.19 -0.95
N PHE A 550 -28.78 43.51 -1.94
CA PHE A 550 -28.22 44.83 -2.30
C PHE A 550 -27.14 45.43 -1.37
N GLY A 551 -25.95 45.63 -1.95
CA GLY A 551 -25.14 46.83 -1.68
C GLY A 551 -25.51 47.93 -2.70
N PRO A 552 -24.72 49.00 -2.90
CA PRO A 552 -23.29 49.13 -2.57
C PRO A 552 -22.93 50.40 -1.77
N THR A 553 -21.64 50.56 -1.41
CA THR A 553 -20.78 51.75 -1.68
C THR A 553 -19.46 51.67 -0.90
N LEU A 554 -18.43 52.38 -1.38
CA LEU A 554 -17.15 52.56 -0.68
C LEU A 554 -17.19 53.83 0.19
N PRO A 555 -16.32 53.90 1.21
CA PRO A 555 -15.37 55.02 1.22
C PRO A 555 -13.92 54.56 1.09
N LYS A 556 -13.08 55.45 0.54
CA LYS A 556 -11.62 55.28 0.44
C LYS A 556 -10.96 55.92 1.67
N SER A 557 -9.97 55.25 2.26
CA SER A 557 -8.85 55.96 2.90
C SER A 557 -7.54 55.25 2.55
N LYS A 558 -6.45 56.02 2.39
CA LYS A 558 -5.14 55.51 2.00
C LYS A 558 -4.22 55.49 3.22
N ARG A 559 -3.49 54.40 3.43
CA ARG A 559 -2.08 54.51 3.83
C ARG A 559 -1.26 53.36 3.25
N GLN A 560 -0.01 53.65 2.93
CA GLN A 560 0.88 52.78 2.18
C GLN A 560 1.71 51.92 3.14
N LEU A 561 2.05 50.71 2.71
CA LEU A 561 3.40 50.20 2.93
C LEU A 561 3.84 49.42 1.68
N LYS A 562 4.89 49.89 1.00
CA LYS A 562 5.50 49.16 -0.12
C LYS A 562 6.44 48.10 0.46
N LEU A 563 6.19 46.82 0.19
CA LEU A 563 7.19 45.76 0.33
C LEU A 563 7.56 45.22 -1.05
N HIS A 564 8.78 45.50 -1.49
CA HIS A 564 9.33 44.96 -2.73
C HIS A 564 9.76 43.51 -2.55
N PHE A 565 9.07 42.57 -3.20
CA PHE A 565 9.66 41.28 -3.53
C PHE A 565 10.21 41.31 -4.96
N LYS A 566 11.54 41.45 -5.09
CA LYS A 566 12.25 41.26 -6.36
C LYS A 566 12.20 39.77 -6.72
N ALA A 567 11.30 39.40 -7.64
CA ALA A 567 11.33 38.09 -8.27
C ALA A 567 12.60 37.96 -9.13
N LYS A 568 13.68 37.38 -8.56
CA LYS A 568 14.86 37.02 -9.32
C LYS A 568 14.54 35.80 -10.19
N SER A 569 14.16 36.04 -11.44
CA SER A 569 14.27 35.02 -12.48
C SER A 569 15.71 34.50 -12.51
N ARG A 570 15.87 33.18 -12.31
CA ARG A 570 17.13 32.48 -12.53
C ARG A 570 16.96 31.62 -13.77
N GLN A 571 17.43 32.12 -14.91
CA GLN A 571 17.71 31.27 -16.06
C GLN A 571 18.90 30.37 -15.72
N THR A 572 18.64 29.17 -15.22
CA THR A 572 19.67 28.13 -15.10
C THR A 572 19.88 27.49 -16.46
N SER A 573 20.85 27.99 -17.22
CA SER A 573 21.29 27.34 -18.46
C SER A 573 21.84 25.95 -18.14
N PHE A 574 21.18 24.89 -18.63
CA PHE A 574 21.68 23.52 -18.49
C PHE A 574 22.98 23.36 -19.27
N ARG A 575 24.10 23.30 -18.54
CA ARG A 575 25.44 23.07 -19.11
C ARG A 575 25.96 21.76 -18.56
N TYR A 576 25.87 20.69 -19.37
CA TYR A 576 26.42 19.38 -19.02
C TYR A 576 27.92 19.51 -18.74
N GLN A 577 28.37 19.07 -17.57
CA GLN A 577 29.78 18.90 -17.24
C GLN A 577 30.16 17.44 -17.48
N ASN A 578 30.83 17.17 -18.61
CA ASN A 578 31.48 15.88 -18.82
C ASN A 578 32.72 15.80 -17.91
N VAL A 579 32.66 14.94 -16.89
CA VAL A 579 33.86 14.52 -16.16
C VAL A 579 34.76 13.77 -17.15
N SER A 580 36.03 14.17 -17.24
CA SER A 580 37.00 13.58 -18.14
C SER A 580 38.32 13.34 -17.42
N GLN A 581 38.86 12.14 -17.54
CA GLN A 581 40.27 11.83 -17.28
C GLN A 581 41.04 11.82 -18.62
N PRO A 582 42.34 12.11 -18.62
CA PRO A 582 43.07 12.44 -19.85
C PRO A 582 43.70 11.23 -20.55
N GLY A 583 43.93 11.34 -21.86
CA GLY A 583 45.15 10.79 -22.47
C GLY A 583 45.04 9.74 -23.58
N THR A 584 44.39 10.02 -24.71
CA THR A 584 44.84 9.46 -26.02
C THR A 584 44.48 10.42 -27.17
N GLN A 585 45.21 10.34 -28.29
CA GLN A 585 45.20 11.35 -29.37
C GLN A 585 44.10 11.11 -30.43
N LEU A 586 43.64 12.18 -31.09
CA LEU A 586 42.71 12.12 -32.22
C LEU A 586 43.43 11.97 -33.59
N PRO A 587 42.94 11.11 -34.50
CA PRO A 587 43.06 11.31 -35.93
C PRO A 587 41.98 12.27 -36.48
N LYS A 588 42.12 12.70 -37.75
CA LYS A 588 41.44 13.88 -38.31
C LYS A 588 40.01 13.64 -38.83
N SER A 589 39.26 14.73 -38.98
CA SER A 589 37.85 14.82 -39.37
C SER A 589 37.55 14.57 -40.86
N GLN A 590 36.42 13.93 -41.16
CA GLN A 590 35.60 14.13 -42.37
C GLN A 590 34.09 13.93 -42.05
N PRO A 591 33.13 14.32 -42.92
CA PRO A 591 31.92 15.00 -42.45
C PRO A 591 30.63 14.15 -42.32
N THR A 592 29.78 14.61 -41.38
CA THR A 592 28.30 14.53 -41.36
C THR A 592 27.63 13.27 -41.94
N ALA A 593 27.42 12.25 -41.09
CA ALA A 593 26.43 11.20 -41.32
C ALA A 593 25.23 11.36 -40.37
N SER A 594 24.02 11.40 -40.94
CA SER A 594 22.69 11.25 -40.31
C SER A 594 22.52 11.62 -38.83
N VAL A 595 21.73 12.66 -38.56
CA VAL A 595 21.06 12.82 -37.25
C VAL A 595 20.26 11.55 -36.96
N SER A 596 20.60 10.83 -35.89
CA SER A 596 19.85 9.64 -35.48
C SER A 596 18.44 10.05 -35.07
N LEU A 597 17.43 9.57 -35.79
CA LEU A 597 16.02 9.77 -35.45
C LEU A 597 15.76 9.25 -34.04
N GLN A 598 15.50 10.16 -33.11
CA GLN A 598 15.11 9.82 -31.74
C GLN A 598 13.87 8.90 -31.81
N PRO A 599 13.84 7.77 -31.09
CA PRO A 599 12.78 6.79 -31.22
C PRO A 599 11.42 7.40 -30.85
N VAL A 600 10.57 7.58 -31.86
CA VAL A 600 9.27 8.25 -31.72
C VAL A 600 8.38 7.46 -30.76
N TRP A 601 7.91 8.12 -29.70
CA TRP A 601 6.99 7.52 -28.74
C TRP A 601 5.62 7.29 -29.36
N ASP A 602 5.03 6.12 -29.13
CA ASP A 602 3.64 5.85 -29.46
C ASP A 602 2.73 6.46 -28.38
N THR A 603 2.22 7.66 -28.65
CA THR A 603 1.34 8.40 -27.73
C THR A 603 -0.04 7.76 -27.54
N SER A 604 -0.35 6.65 -28.21
CA SER A 604 -1.55 5.84 -27.90
C SER A 604 -1.33 4.88 -26.73
N VAL A 605 -0.08 4.56 -26.38
CA VAL A 605 0.27 3.74 -25.20
C VAL A 605 -0.07 4.49 -23.93
N GLN A 606 -0.76 3.82 -23.01
CA GLN A 606 -1.02 4.34 -21.67
C GLN A 606 0.31 4.43 -20.89
N ALA A 607 0.80 5.63 -20.65
CA ALA A 607 2.02 5.85 -19.88
C ALA A 607 1.97 7.14 -19.07
N ALA A 608 2.80 7.21 -18.04
CA ALA A 608 3.00 8.43 -17.27
C ALA A 608 4.42 8.52 -16.70
N ILE A 609 4.99 9.72 -16.76
CA ILE A 609 6.31 10.05 -16.24
C ILE A 609 6.28 11.43 -15.59
N ARG A 610 7.05 11.60 -14.51
CA ARG A 610 7.38 12.89 -13.92
C ARG A 610 8.89 13.12 -13.98
N VAL A 611 9.31 14.31 -14.41
CA VAL A 611 10.72 14.76 -14.46
C VAL A 611 10.77 16.16 -13.85
N GLY A 612 11.35 16.28 -12.65
CA GLY A 612 11.37 17.52 -11.86
C GLY A 612 9.97 18.06 -11.58
N ASP A 613 9.69 19.27 -12.09
CA ASP A 613 8.39 19.93 -12.00
C ASP A 613 7.33 19.33 -12.94
N TRP A 614 7.74 18.67 -14.02
CA TRP A 614 6.85 18.35 -15.14
C TRP A 614 6.35 16.91 -15.09
N LYS A 615 5.07 16.70 -15.38
CA LYS A 615 4.45 15.38 -15.51
C LYS A 615 3.74 15.27 -16.86
N LEU A 616 4.07 14.23 -17.62
CA LEU A 616 3.48 13.90 -18.91
C LEU A 616 2.63 12.63 -18.76
N LEU A 617 1.44 12.66 -19.37
CA LEU A 617 0.53 11.52 -19.51
C LEU A 617 0.34 11.21 -21.01
N THR A 618 0.36 9.94 -21.41
CA THR A 618 -0.02 9.50 -22.77
C THR A 618 -1.07 8.40 -22.76
N GLY A 619 -1.75 8.18 -23.89
CA GLY A 619 -2.79 7.17 -24.06
C GLY A 619 -4.09 7.54 -23.33
N ASP A 620 -4.67 6.60 -22.57
CA ASP A 620 -5.78 6.85 -21.64
C ASP A 620 -5.27 6.80 -20.18
N PRO A 621 -5.00 7.93 -19.51
CA PRO A 621 -4.55 7.96 -18.12
C PRO A 621 -5.64 7.55 -17.10
N GLY A 622 -6.82 7.16 -17.56
CA GLY A 622 -7.98 6.83 -16.74
C GLY A 622 -8.83 8.05 -16.38
N HIS A 623 -9.87 7.83 -15.59
CA HIS A 623 -10.90 8.85 -15.32
C HIS A 623 -10.39 10.00 -14.44
N GLY A 624 -10.09 11.14 -15.07
CA GLY A 624 -9.57 12.36 -14.43
C GLY A 624 -10.62 13.33 -13.89
N ASP A 625 -11.73 12.83 -13.33
CA ASP A 625 -12.69 13.64 -12.57
C ASP A 625 -12.04 14.07 -11.23
N TRP A 626 -12.24 15.32 -10.81
CA TRP A 626 -12.01 15.72 -9.41
C TRP A 626 -13.24 15.33 -8.59
N VAL A 627 -13.04 14.58 -7.50
CA VAL A 627 -14.15 14.05 -6.70
C VAL A 627 -14.13 14.67 -5.30
N PRO A 628 -14.99 15.67 -5.02
CA PRO A 628 -15.07 16.29 -3.70
C PRO A 628 -15.54 15.30 -2.63
N PRO A 629 -15.28 15.57 -1.33
CA PRO A 629 -15.60 14.65 -0.25
C PRO A 629 -17.09 14.36 -0.19
N GLN A 630 -17.45 13.08 0.00
CA GLN A 630 -18.81 12.58 -0.13
C GLN A 630 -19.66 12.94 1.11
N VAL A 631 -19.99 14.22 1.27
CA VAL A 631 -20.72 14.74 2.44
C VAL A 631 -22.24 14.53 2.37
N LEU A 632 -22.79 14.22 1.18
CA LEU A 632 -24.23 14.02 0.98
C LEU A 632 -24.65 12.54 1.06
N PRO A 633 -25.85 12.22 1.61
CA PRO A 633 -26.25 10.85 1.94
C PRO A 633 -26.35 9.94 0.72
N THR A 634 -26.78 10.48 -0.41
CA THR A 634 -26.57 9.90 -1.74
C THR A 634 -25.50 10.73 -2.47
N LEU A 635 -24.68 10.08 -3.30
CA LEU A 635 -23.90 10.77 -4.32
C LEU A 635 -24.89 11.39 -5.32
N PRO A 636 -25.04 12.72 -5.43
CA PRO A 636 -26.00 13.28 -6.36
C PRO A 636 -25.49 13.06 -7.78
N GLY A 637 -26.37 12.62 -8.69
CA GLY A 637 -26.07 12.59 -10.14
C GLY A 637 -25.60 13.94 -10.69
N ARG A 638 -25.90 15.04 -9.97
CA ARG A 638 -25.47 16.41 -10.26
C ARG A 638 -24.07 16.77 -9.77
N TRP A 639 -23.50 16.10 -8.77
CA TRP A 639 -22.14 16.41 -8.29
C TRP A 639 -21.09 16.05 -9.34
N TRP A 640 -21.29 14.92 -10.03
CA TRP A 640 -20.56 14.57 -11.25
C TRP A 640 -20.59 15.65 -12.34
N ASN A 641 -21.60 16.51 -12.36
CA ASN A 641 -21.73 17.54 -13.40
C ASN A 641 -21.18 18.91 -12.98
N LEU A 642 -20.97 19.16 -11.68
CA LEU A 642 -20.57 20.48 -11.17
C LEU A 642 -19.17 20.91 -11.60
N GLU A 643 -18.19 19.99 -11.67
CA GLU A 643 -16.87 20.28 -12.29
C GLU A 643 -16.76 19.85 -13.77
N ARG A 644 -17.76 19.14 -14.34
CA ARG A 644 -17.83 18.91 -15.81
C ARG A 644 -18.29 20.14 -16.59
N THR A 645 -19.06 21.03 -15.95
CA THR A 645 -19.75 22.15 -16.62
C THR A 645 -18.84 23.37 -16.76
N SER A 646 -17.81 23.20 -17.58
CA SER A 646 -17.15 24.29 -18.32
C SER A 646 -16.48 23.80 -19.60
N LEU A 647 -15.89 22.60 -19.59
CA LEU A 647 -15.05 22.10 -20.71
C LEU A 647 -15.62 20.89 -21.48
N SER A 648 -16.57 20.12 -20.93
CA SER A 648 -16.98 18.84 -21.56
C SER A 648 -18.09 18.93 -22.62
N PHE A 649 -18.64 20.12 -22.91
CA PHE A 649 -19.69 20.29 -23.93
C PHE A 649 -19.17 20.59 -25.33
N TYR A 650 -17.91 21.02 -25.49
CA TYR A 650 -17.25 21.05 -26.79
C TYR A 650 -16.72 19.66 -27.14
N LYS A 651 -17.63 18.83 -27.66
CA LYS A 651 -17.33 17.52 -28.23
C LYS A 651 -16.69 17.67 -29.63
N THR A 652 -15.57 18.39 -29.72
CA THR A 652 -14.75 18.54 -30.94
C THR A 652 -13.81 17.34 -31.08
N SER A 653 -13.79 16.74 -32.27
CA SER A 653 -13.17 15.43 -32.50
C SER A 653 -11.68 15.51 -32.87
N THR A 654 -10.82 15.53 -31.85
CA THR A 654 -9.43 15.08 -31.94
C THR A 654 -9.14 14.16 -30.76
N HIS A 655 -8.49 13.01 -31.01
CA HIS A 655 -8.10 12.08 -29.94
C HIS A 655 -6.93 12.65 -29.15
N LYS A 656 -7.24 13.49 -28.13
CA LYS A 656 -6.23 14.01 -27.21
C LYS A 656 -5.75 12.87 -26.31
N ASN A 657 -4.57 12.37 -26.64
CA ASN A 657 -3.88 11.26 -25.95
C ASN A 657 -2.58 11.76 -25.29
N ILE A 658 -2.47 13.07 -25.01
CA ILE A 658 -1.30 13.72 -24.40
C ILE A 658 -1.80 14.81 -23.45
N TRP A 659 -1.25 14.88 -22.23
CA TRP A 659 -1.42 15.99 -21.29
C TRP A 659 -0.09 16.27 -20.58
N LEU A 660 0.18 17.54 -20.28
CA LEU A 660 1.38 17.97 -19.57
C LEU A 660 1.02 18.93 -18.44
N PHE A 661 1.55 18.67 -17.24
CA PHE A 661 1.31 19.50 -16.05
C PHE A 661 2.63 19.92 -15.41
N ASN A 662 2.67 21.14 -14.86
CA ASN A 662 3.71 21.54 -13.90
C ASN A 662 3.18 21.23 -12.49
N ILE A 663 3.57 20.09 -11.91
CA ILE A 663 3.06 19.59 -10.62
C ILE A 663 3.54 20.44 -9.43
N THR A 664 4.62 21.21 -9.60
CA THR A 664 5.14 22.11 -8.55
C THR A 664 4.29 23.39 -8.44
N GLY A 665 3.81 23.92 -9.58
CA GLY A 665 2.89 25.07 -9.62
C GLY A 665 1.40 24.69 -9.57
N ASP A 666 1.04 23.53 -10.12
CA ASP A 666 -0.31 22.98 -10.19
C ASP A 666 -0.31 21.50 -9.71
N PRO A 667 -0.22 21.27 -8.38
CA PRO A 667 -0.21 19.93 -7.80
C PRO A 667 -1.56 19.20 -7.93
N TYR A 668 -2.55 19.79 -8.60
CA TYR A 668 -3.90 19.26 -8.75
C TYR A 668 -4.31 19.06 -10.23
N GLU A 669 -3.36 19.21 -11.16
CA GLU A 669 -3.49 18.95 -12.61
C GLU A 669 -4.65 19.72 -13.27
N ARG A 670 -4.92 20.96 -12.83
CA ARG A 670 -6.02 21.83 -13.30
C ARG A 670 -5.75 22.43 -14.69
N HIS A 671 -4.51 22.74 -15.02
CA HIS A 671 -4.11 23.42 -16.26
C HIS A 671 -3.17 22.53 -17.09
N ASP A 672 -3.68 22.03 -18.21
CA ASP A 672 -2.88 21.27 -19.17
C ASP A 672 -2.10 22.24 -20.08
N LEU A 673 -0.81 21.98 -20.19
CA LEU A 673 0.18 22.82 -20.86
C LEU A 673 0.79 22.13 -22.09
N ALA A 674 0.29 20.96 -22.51
CA ALA A 674 0.88 20.18 -23.60
C ALA A 674 0.98 20.97 -24.91
N ASP A 675 -0.09 21.67 -25.27
CA ASP A 675 -0.18 22.50 -26.48
C ASP A 675 0.64 23.80 -26.37
N GLN A 676 1.00 24.21 -25.15
CA GLN A 676 1.77 25.43 -24.86
C GLN A 676 3.28 25.18 -24.72
N ARG A 677 3.68 23.95 -24.39
CA ARG A 677 5.06 23.52 -24.11
C ARG A 677 5.43 22.24 -24.88
N PRO A 678 5.34 22.23 -26.22
CA PRO A 678 5.73 21.08 -27.04
C PRO A 678 7.21 20.70 -26.86
N ASP A 679 8.05 21.67 -26.48
CA ASP A 679 9.46 21.45 -26.12
C ASP A 679 9.63 20.52 -24.91
N VAL A 680 8.78 20.67 -23.89
CA VAL A 680 8.77 19.80 -22.69
C VAL A 680 8.11 18.47 -23.01
N VAL A 681 7.02 18.48 -23.79
CA VAL A 681 6.37 17.24 -24.26
C VAL A 681 7.37 16.36 -24.99
N GLN A 682 8.14 16.91 -25.95
CA GLN A 682 9.14 16.14 -26.71
C GLN A 682 10.24 15.56 -25.81
N GLN A 683 10.70 16.31 -24.80
CA GLN A 683 11.69 15.83 -23.82
C GLN A 683 11.16 14.66 -22.98
N LEU A 684 9.94 14.76 -22.44
CA LEU A 684 9.37 13.70 -21.61
C LEU A 684 8.92 12.48 -22.44
N LEU A 685 8.52 12.66 -23.71
CA LEU A 685 8.33 11.56 -24.66
C LEU A 685 9.64 10.81 -24.93
N ALA A 686 10.77 11.53 -25.07
CA ALA A 686 12.09 10.91 -25.21
C ALA A 686 12.53 10.16 -23.93
N ARG A 687 12.19 10.66 -22.72
CA ARG A 687 12.40 9.92 -21.46
C ARG A 687 11.53 8.65 -21.38
N LEU A 688 10.26 8.68 -21.82
CA LEU A 688 9.43 7.48 -21.95
C LEU A 688 10.06 6.46 -22.93
N ALA A 689 10.51 6.93 -24.09
CA ALA A 689 11.17 6.09 -25.09
C ALA A 689 12.52 5.51 -24.60
N TYR A 690 13.21 6.20 -23.69
CA TYR A 690 14.39 5.69 -22.98
C TYR A 690 14.02 4.54 -22.02
N TYR A 691 13.09 4.78 -21.08
CA TYR A 691 12.69 3.74 -20.12
C TYR A 691 12.20 2.46 -20.80
N ASN A 692 11.44 2.60 -21.90
CA ASN A 692 10.90 1.49 -22.68
C ASN A 692 11.96 0.61 -23.37
N GLN A 693 13.22 1.06 -23.48
CA GLN A 693 14.32 0.22 -23.96
C GLN A 693 14.71 -0.87 -22.94
N THR A 694 14.41 -0.64 -21.67
CA THR A 694 14.66 -1.59 -20.57
C THR A 694 13.43 -2.41 -20.19
N ALA A 695 12.27 -2.12 -20.76
CA ALA A 695 11.00 -2.74 -20.35
C ALA A 695 10.90 -4.20 -20.83
N VAL A 696 10.64 -5.11 -19.88
CA VAL A 696 10.34 -6.52 -20.19
C VAL A 696 8.91 -6.65 -20.73
N PRO A 697 8.60 -7.70 -21.53
CA PRO A 697 7.22 -7.94 -21.99
C PRO A 697 6.24 -8.11 -20.81
N VAL A 698 5.03 -7.56 -20.96
CA VAL A 698 3.98 -7.70 -19.95
C VAL A 698 3.60 -9.17 -19.76
N TYR A 699 3.61 -9.64 -18.51
CA TYR A 699 3.25 -11.00 -18.13
C TYR A 699 1.87 -11.05 -17.48
N PHE A 700 0.85 -11.20 -18.32
CA PHE A 700 -0.55 -11.26 -17.91
C PHE A 700 -1.22 -12.52 -18.49
N PRO A 701 -1.00 -13.71 -17.89
CA PRO A 701 -1.59 -14.96 -18.36
C PRO A 701 -3.11 -14.99 -18.16
N PRO A 702 -3.85 -15.83 -18.90
CA PRO A 702 -5.25 -16.12 -18.61
C PRO A 702 -5.39 -16.89 -17.27
N ASP A 703 -6.61 -16.94 -16.76
CA ASP A 703 -6.95 -17.67 -15.54
C ASP A 703 -6.76 -19.20 -15.73
N ASP A 704 -6.21 -19.88 -14.72
CA ASP A 704 -6.01 -21.33 -14.71
C ASP A 704 -7.15 -22.02 -13.93
N PRO A 705 -8.00 -22.85 -14.56
CA PRO A 705 -9.08 -23.56 -13.88
C PRO A 705 -8.63 -24.49 -12.74
N ARG A 706 -7.35 -24.85 -12.68
CA ARG A 706 -6.78 -25.61 -11.55
C ARG A 706 -6.76 -24.80 -10.24
N ALA A 707 -6.77 -23.46 -10.31
CA ALA A 707 -6.79 -22.57 -9.16
C ALA A 707 -8.08 -22.63 -8.34
N ASN A 708 -9.15 -23.26 -8.86
CA ASN A 708 -10.46 -23.23 -8.22
C ASN A 708 -10.43 -23.83 -6.79
N PRO A 709 -10.79 -23.06 -5.75
CA PRO A 709 -10.81 -23.53 -4.36
C PRO A 709 -11.63 -24.79 -4.11
N SER A 710 -12.61 -25.13 -4.97
CA SER A 710 -13.35 -26.40 -4.85
C SER A 710 -12.46 -27.65 -4.99
N HIS A 711 -11.30 -27.53 -5.66
CA HIS A 711 -10.31 -28.60 -5.76
C HIS A 711 -9.39 -28.66 -4.52
N HIS A 712 -9.36 -27.58 -3.71
CA HIS A 712 -8.36 -27.32 -2.66
C HIS A 712 -9.00 -27.17 -1.27
N GLY A 713 -10.00 -28.00 -0.97
CA GLY A 713 -10.69 -27.98 0.33
C GLY A 713 -11.47 -26.68 0.64
N GLY A 714 -11.75 -25.87 -0.37
CA GLY A 714 -12.42 -24.57 -0.23
C GLY A 714 -11.48 -23.39 0.07
N ALA A 715 -10.15 -23.56 -0.03
CA ALA A 715 -9.17 -22.50 0.22
C ALA A 715 -8.43 -22.04 -1.06
N TRP A 716 -7.91 -20.82 -1.05
CA TRP A 716 -6.94 -20.33 -2.03
C TRP A 716 -5.53 -20.75 -1.60
N VAL A 717 -4.88 -21.60 -2.38
CA VAL A 717 -3.54 -22.17 -2.09
C VAL A 717 -2.74 -22.31 -3.39
N PRO A 718 -1.41 -22.51 -3.34
CA PRO A 718 -0.64 -22.91 -4.52
C PRO A 718 -1.21 -24.18 -5.17
N TRP A 719 -1.34 -24.19 -6.49
CA TRP A 719 -1.95 -25.28 -7.27
C TRP A 719 -1.03 -25.84 -8.37
N VAL A 720 0.20 -25.34 -8.47
CA VAL A 720 1.23 -25.81 -9.40
C VAL A 720 2.44 -26.26 -8.59
N ASP A 721 2.80 -27.53 -8.75
CA ASP A 721 3.95 -28.14 -8.08
C ASP A 721 5.28 -27.60 -8.63
N GLU A 722 6.33 -27.67 -7.82
CA GLU A 722 7.61 -27.01 -8.15
C GLU A 722 8.31 -27.64 -9.36
N GLY A 723 8.04 -28.92 -9.67
CA GLY A 723 8.56 -29.60 -10.87
C GLY A 723 7.75 -29.37 -12.16
N GLU A 724 6.59 -28.72 -12.12
CA GLU A 724 5.88 -28.26 -13.32
C GLU A 724 6.42 -26.88 -13.74
N ASP A 725 7.67 -26.83 -14.23
CA ASP A 725 8.38 -25.61 -14.65
C ASP A 725 7.85 -24.99 -15.97
N GLU A 726 6.57 -24.62 -15.93
CA GLU A 726 5.80 -24.06 -17.03
C GLU A 726 5.98 -22.53 -17.16
N GLU A 727 6.93 -21.92 -16.44
CA GLU A 727 7.25 -20.47 -16.53
C GLU A 727 7.60 -20.09 -17.98
N GLY A 728 8.24 -20.99 -18.74
CA GLY A 728 8.50 -20.83 -20.18
C GLY A 728 7.28 -20.99 -21.10
N LYS A 729 6.21 -21.68 -20.68
CA LYS A 729 5.00 -21.94 -21.51
C LYS A 729 4.12 -20.71 -21.69
N TYR A 730 4.14 -19.81 -20.72
CA TYR A 730 3.37 -18.55 -20.73
C TYR A 730 4.21 -17.33 -21.14
N GLN A 731 5.51 -17.51 -21.44
CA GLN A 731 6.38 -16.41 -21.91
C GLN A 731 5.86 -15.77 -23.22
N GLY A 732 5.56 -14.47 -23.15
CA GLY A 732 5.40 -13.62 -24.32
C GLY A 732 3.99 -13.62 -24.95
N VAL A 733 2.94 -13.41 -24.15
CA VAL A 733 1.57 -13.12 -24.62
C VAL A 733 1.42 -11.70 -25.24
N TYR A 734 2.52 -11.14 -25.78
CA TYR A 734 2.46 -10.00 -26.71
C TYR A 734 3.61 -10.00 -27.74
N LYS A 735 3.72 -11.06 -28.55
CA LYS A 735 4.60 -11.04 -29.73
C LYS A 735 4.11 -9.97 -30.73
N LYS A 736 4.87 -8.87 -30.87
CA LYS A 736 4.66 -7.84 -31.91
C LYS A 736 4.36 -8.51 -33.25
N GLY A 737 3.21 -8.17 -33.84
CA GLY A 737 2.61 -8.94 -34.93
C GLY A 737 3.48 -9.00 -36.19
N LYS A 738 4.11 -10.14 -36.46
CA LYS A 738 4.62 -10.50 -37.79
C LYS A 738 3.56 -11.36 -38.50
N ASN A 739 3.18 -10.96 -39.72
CA ASN A 739 2.22 -11.68 -40.55
C ASN A 739 2.76 -13.05 -40.97
N VAL A 740 2.31 -14.12 -40.33
CA VAL A 740 2.69 -15.51 -40.69
C VAL A 740 1.46 -16.27 -41.18
N LYS A 741 1.43 -16.58 -42.49
CA LYS A 741 0.38 -17.38 -43.14
C LYS A 741 0.38 -18.81 -42.57
N LYS A 742 -0.61 -19.16 -41.73
CA LYS A 742 -0.74 -20.51 -41.13
C LYS A 742 -1.02 -21.60 -42.17
N LYS A 743 0.01 -22.38 -42.57
CA LYS A 743 -0.21 -23.69 -43.23
C LYS A 743 -0.85 -24.67 -42.23
N ARG A 744 -2.13 -25.03 -42.44
CA ARG A 744 -2.87 -26.02 -41.63
C ARG A 744 -2.30 -27.44 -41.82
N LYS A 745 -1.58 -28.00 -40.83
CA LYS A 745 -1.38 -29.46 -40.72
C LYS A 745 -2.68 -30.12 -40.23
N LYS A 746 -3.31 -30.96 -41.07
CA LYS A 746 -4.47 -31.79 -40.67
C LYS A 746 -4.02 -32.88 -39.68
N LYS A 747 -4.61 -32.96 -38.48
CA LYS A 747 -4.47 -34.14 -37.61
C LYS A 747 -5.29 -35.30 -38.20
N LYS A 748 -4.71 -36.51 -38.30
CA LYS A 748 -5.41 -37.72 -38.79
C LYS A 748 -6.29 -38.29 -37.68
N CYS A 749 -7.61 -38.32 -37.86
CA CYS A 749 -8.52 -39.02 -36.94
C CYS A 749 -8.36 -40.55 -37.10
N ARG A 750 -8.10 -41.27 -35.99
CA ARG A 750 -7.93 -42.74 -36.04
C ARG A 750 -9.26 -43.50 -36.22
N LEU A 751 -10.41 -42.97 -35.79
CA LEU A 751 -11.72 -43.63 -35.97
C LEU A 751 -12.19 -43.64 -37.44
N CYS A 752 -11.73 -42.72 -38.28
CA CYS A 752 -12.16 -42.65 -39.69
C CYS A 752 -11.72 -43.86 -40.54
N LYS A 753 -10.79 -44.71 -40.06
CA LYS A 753 -10.38 -45.91 -40.80
C LYS A 753 -11.38 -47.07 -40.72
N LEU A 754 -12.17 -47.20 -39.64
CA LEU A 754 -13.04 -48.37 -39.46
C LEU A 754 -14.24 -48.38 -40.42
N LYS A 755 -14.90 -47.23 -40.60
CA LYS A 755 -16.00 -47.08 -41.58
C LYS A 755 -15.53 -47.19 -43.04
N SER A 756 -14.23 -47.01 -43.31
CA SER A 756 -13.65 -47.22 -44.64
C SER A 756 -13.37 -48.68 -44.98
N PHE A 757 -13.42 -49.59 -44.00
CA PHE A 757 -13.14 -51.02 -44.21
C PHE A 757 -14.42 -51.76 -44.64
N PHE A 758 -15.51 -51.60 -43.89
CA PHE A 758 -16.79 -52.26 -44.18
C PHE A 758 -17.52 -51.77 -45.44
N LEU A 759 -17.26 -50.55 -45.92
CA LEU A 759 -17.80 -50.09 -47.20
C LEU A 759 -17.12 -50.73 -48.43
N LYS A 760 -16.03 -51.49 -48.26
CA LYS A 760 -15.21 -51.99 -49.37
C LYS A 760 -15.38 -53.49 -49.67
N LEU A 761 -16.39 -54.14 -49.08
CA LEU A 761 -16.74 -55.55 -49.31
C LEU A 761 -18.02 -55.76 -50.15
N ASN A 762 -18.79 -54.70 -50.45
CA ASN A 762 -20.06 -54.78 -51.20
C ASN A 762 -19.99 -54.22 -52.64
N THR A 763 -18.78 -54.13 -53.23
CA THR A 763 -18.57 -53.69 -54.62
C THR A 763 -17.52 -54.54 -55.32
N GLY A 764 -17.82 -55.84 -55.46
CA GLY A 764 -16.92 -56.83 -56.09
C GLY A 764 -17.58 -58.07 -56.70
N MET A 765 -18.90 -58.24 -56.53
CA MET A 765 -19.80 -59.23 -57.15
C MET A 765 -21.18 -58.54 -57.21
N MET A 766 -22.03 -58.67 -58.23
CA MET A 766 -21.97 -59.48 -59.44
C MET A 766 -22.04 -58.60 -60.71
N SER A 767 -21.41 -59.06 -61.79
CA SER A 767 -21.91 -58.84 -63.14
C SER A 767 -22.11 -60.20 -63.78
N ASN A 768 -23.36 -60.58 -64.01
CA ASN A 768 -23.76 -61.54 -65.03
C ASN A 768 -25.28 -61.49 -65.24
N ARG A 769 -25.69 -61.83 -66.47
CA ARG A 769 -27.08 -62.08 -66.89
C ARG A 769 -27.60 -63.33 -66.14
N ILE A 770 -28.90 -63.55 -65.97
CA ILE A 770 -30.03 -63.40 -66.90
C ILE A 770 -31.19 -62.63 -66.26
#